data_AF-A0A1M7KLB0-F1
#
_entry.id   AF-A0A1M7KLB0-F1
#
_cell.length_a   1.000
_cell.length_b   1.000
_cell.length_c   1.000
_cell.angle_alpha   90.00
_cell.angle_beta   90.00
_cell.angle_gamma   90.00
#
_symmetry.space_group_name_H-M   'P 1'
#
loop_
_entity.id
_entity.type
_entity.pdbx_description
1 polymer ?
#
loop_
_entity_poly.entity_id
_entity_poly.type
_entity_poly.pdbx_seq_one_letter_code
_entity_poly.pdbx_strand_id
1 'polypeptide(L)'
;MKYAYKTLLSTIALGSAVIFAQAPAAPEATAQATPAVQAAAPATAEQAAAPAAAEQAPAEAAPAPAEAAPAAEASSATTAPATNAPAAPAAETAPATTAEAAPETTTKPDSVAAAPAAAEQAPAATAEQTAATVPADTAQKAPDSTVAAVAPADSATGGFVADTTTPPPTLLEGTEIAGDIHGFLKLDKSPYLATDMLIVSPNMSLVVEPGVIIYFKPGTGLQVNKGQLVIAGSAVSPVTFRSAYDRPKAGDWLGVTITGDQRAEIRNVQISDAAVGIAVENGSMDIKDAKIENTSVRGVYARNASIAVSDVEFRNNPVALQVANYANAIIDRATFEKNKVAIMNSELAEAHVSSSKIEDNEVGLLNMANSLITFNNTEITKNGQGVSSAEVLAPEIIERVKGNTLDLDNQAEATVSTLPPAPEIPGIEQRPLRASDKIGDIVAQRLEAETRSDSTVARWSVIGNVMLGTGYHFVNTSKNDSDETIEIDTDTIAPGDKFSNNFQVPGLASRASVYMFMQSIDGKTIEFNTDLSIDSWNKFSPNPVSLTYTDAYNRATLGDFQLMGGDTYMAGLPIFGIDYTLSLLKNNADQPLFQLGGFFGEAQRSLVEGARHPYLYNDYIDDGELQAQRLAYGGFIKWAPVRRFDAKFGALYANDELKDPLLRDGASEKWTTSDPMQESFTLYADGNWLFFPGDIELNGQIAVGRADTADVTRQRAINKVFSDARITPVSYSTMRQLMQNQNRINSLSDAELANIFGDNTTLSRSEMRDSLRALIREAKEVQRDEEDDRDEDRVLGLNWGSQNFAIGASLNWNIYKTSINGHIKYVGEDFYSAGSPNQLSDTREFGGRIEQDILGFWDLGISYQINVENAAKGNKTNIFGLGEGTHWGLFPDENSKWFDEHELDNDRTKYIQNAGIDNTFKINKNVDVSVGYNFEYKTQYRPFQLHYNYTLEDGIYKDDWFNARKGRDTTMIVDVDDTSYVDAERWSEYVALAKEPFLATRFQERLFKHTWNLGTSIRAYNSVFKVGGQWTYRTDGSKFHRDSLIKDMDLENTTWDKLGYYFGGSDYFEQTYPMSVTTTLPILQNRFSLTPRFKSYNRDDMSEFEITIEDEFEMPFKNNFFVLGVNAGFRYMTTDWEEEDESYDETETDILGGVNLRVNHNKRFYTEWYTGTAIYFRPDNLSNEYNDIYLGVNAHFVF
;
A
#
# COMPACT_ATOMS: atom_id res chain seq x y z
N MET A 1 -2.48 28.97 -18.11
CA MET A 1 -3.13 27.67 -17.81
C MET A 1 -4.51 27.83 -17.16
N LYS A 2 -4.66 28.55 -16.02
CA LYS A 2 -5.92 28.69 -15.25
C LYS A 2 -7.24 28.66 -16.09
N TYR A 3 -7.39 29.50 -17.13
CA TYR A 3 -8.58 29.52 -18.00
C TYR A 3 -8.87 28.19 -18.72
N ALA A 4 -7.88 27.54 -19.33
CA ALA A 4 -8.08 26.29 -20.06
C ALA A 4 -8.48 25.13 -19.13
N TYR A 5 -7.99 25.15 -17.89
CA TYR A 5 -8.39 24.17 -16.87
C TYR A 5 -9.84 24.37 -16.41
N LYS A 6 -10.27 25.63 -16.20
CA LYS A 6 -11.69 25.96 -15.95
C LYS A 6 -12.60 25.47 -17.09
N THR A 7 -12.18 25.60 -18.35
CA THR A 7 -12.93 25.05 -19.50
C THR A 7 -12.99 23.52 -19.48
N LEU A 8 -11.88 22.84 -19.20
CA LEU A 8 -11.81 21.37 -19.16
C LEU A 8 -12.74 20.80 -18.07
N LEU A 9 -12.66 21.32 -16.84
CA LEU A 9 -13.54 20.92 -15.74
C LEU A 9 -15.03 21.15 -16.06
N SER A 10 -15.38 22.30 -16.66
CA SER A 10 -16.77 22.55 -17.07
C SER A 10 -17.29 21.54 -18.10
N THR A 11 -16.39 20.97 -18.91
CA THR A 11 -16.72 19.93 -19.91
C THR A 11 -16.93 18.58 -19.24
N ILE A 12 -16.14 18.23 -18.22
CA ILE A 12 -16.30 17.00 -17.43
C ILE A 12 -17.62 17.04 -16.65
N ALA A 13 -17.91 18.15 -15.96
CA ALA A 13 -19.16 18.34 -15.22
C ALA A 13 -20.41 18.27 -16.12
N LEU A 14 -20.33 18.77 -17.37
CA LEU A 14 -21.38 18.60 -18.37
C LEU A 14 -21.51 17.14 -18.85
N GLY A 15 -20.42 16.38 -18.95
CA GLY A 15 -20.45 14.95 -19.26
C GLY A 15 -21.22 14.13 -18.23
N SER A 16 -21.01 14.41 -16.94
CA SER A 16 -21.70 13.74 -15.82
C SER A 16 -23.22 13.91 -15.81
N ALA A 17 -23.75 14.93 -16.51
CA ALA A 17 -25.18 15.23 -16.54
C ALA A 17 -25.98 14.50 -17.66
N VAL A 18 -25.33 13.69 -18.52
CA VAL A 18 -25.93 13.18 -19.77
C VAL A 18 -25.97 11.65 -19.87
N ILE A 19 -26.35 10.97 -18.79
CA ILE A 19 -27.12 9.70 -18.87
C ILE A 19 -28.26 9.77 -17.84
N PHE A 20 -29.42 10.32 -18.20
CA PHE A 20 -30.76 9.94 -17.71
C PHE A 20 -31.85 10.74 -18.45
N ALA A 21 -32.29 10.25 -19.61
CA ALA A 21 -33.39 10.86 -20.35
C ALA A 21 -34.24 9.82 -21.10
N GLN A 22 -35.56 10.00 -21.06
CA GLN A 22 -36.61 9.32 -21.83
C GLN A 22 -36.89 7.83 -21.53
N ALA A 23 -37.97 7.62 -20.76
CA ALA A 23 -38.96 6.58 -21.04
C ALA A 23 -40.27 7.26 -21.49
N PRO A 24 -41.09 6.64 -22.37
CA PRO A 24 -42.18 7.33 -23.07
C PRO A 24 -43.49 7.46 -22.26
N ALA A 25 -44.32 8.46 -22.62
CA ALA A 25 -45.56 8.79 -21.94
C ALA A 25 -46.83 8.31 -22.68
N ALA A 26 -47.83 7.85 -21.92
CA ALA A 26 -49.24 7.69 -22.33
C ALA A 26 -50.12 7.44 -21.07
N PRO A 27 -51.45 7.68 -21.11
CA PRO A 27 -52.10 8.94 -21.45
C PRO A 27 -53.08 9.42 -20.34
N GLU A 28 -53.80 10.51 -20.59
CA GLU A 28 -54.62 11.25 -19.59
C GLU A 28 -55.89 10.53 -19.08
N ALA A 29 -56.32 10.90 -17.85
CA ALA A 29 -57.69 10.69 -17.36
C ALA A 29 -58.19 11.92 -16.57
N THR A 30 -59.25 12.53 -17.09
CA THR A 30 -59.82 13.85 -16.74
C THR A 30 -60.31 14.06 -15.29
N ALA A 31 -59.85 15.17 -14.68
CA ALA A 31 -60.59 16.22 -13.94
C ALA A 31 -61.79 15.90 -13.00
N GLN A 32 -61.83 16.59 -11.83
CA GLN A 32 -62.86 17.64 -11.57
C GLN A 32 -62.68 18.50 -10.28
N ALA A 33 -63.10 19.77 -10.41
CA ALA A 33 -63.76 20.68 -9.43
C ALA A 33 -63.05 21.20 -8.13
N THR A 34 -62.78 22.51 -8.14
CA THR A 34 -62.73 23.44 -6.98
C THR A 34 -64.15 23.79 -6.46
N PRO A 35 -64.33 24.35 -5.25
CA PRO A 35 -64.26 25.82 -4.99
C PRO A 35 -63.43 26.18 -3.72
N ALA A 36 -62.78 27.35 -3.56
CA ALA A 36 -63.28 28.74 -3.44
C ALA A 36 -64.23 28.93 -2.22
N VAL A 37 -64.03 29.86 -1.29
CA VAL A 37 -64.13 31.36 -1.36
C VAL A 37 -63.45 31.93 -0.08
N GLN A 38 -62.53 32.92 -0.14
CA GLN A 38 -62.75 34.39 -0.02
C GLN A 38 -63.36 34.86 1.33
N ALA A 39 -63.05 36.02 1.92
CA ALA A 39 -62.25 37.20 1.53
C ALA A 39 -61.42 37.70 2.76
N ALA A 40 -60.94 38.94 2.99
CA ALA A 40 -61.15 40.28 2.41
C ALA A 40 -59.93 41.23 2.63
N ALA A 41 -60.15 42.53 2.91
CA ALA A 41 -59.17 43.60 3.18
C ALA A 41 -59.78 44.63 4.19
N PRO A 42 -59.22 45.83 4.53
CA PRO A 42 -58.96 46.93 3.56
C PRO A 42 -57.79 47.95 3.82
N ALA A 43 -57.25 48.52 2.73
CA ALA A 43 -56.95 49.95 2.44
C ALA A 43 -55.99 50.81 3.34
N THR A 44 -55.18 51.79 2.89
CA THR A 44 -54.73 52.44 1.60
C THR A 44 -53.65 53.50 1.98
N ALA A 45 -52.78 54.15 1.18
CA ALA A 45 -52.22 54.10 -0.21
C ALA A 45 -50.96 55.06 -0.21
N GLU A 46 -50.45 55.83 -1.19
CA GLU A 46 -50.77 56.21 -2.60
C GLU A 46 -49.56 56.93 -3.32
N GLN A 47 -49.38 56.74 -4.64
CA GLN A 47 -48.60 57.55 -5.65
C GLN A 47 -47.06 57.81 -5.49
N ALA A 48 -46.22 58.08 -6.53
CA ALA A 48 -46.21 57.72 -7.98
C ALA A 48 -44.91 58.13 -8.76
N ALA A 49 -44.56 57.34 -9.80
CA ALA A 49 -43.97 57.69 -11.13
C ALA A 49 -42.50 58.19 -11.40
N ALA A 50 -41.69 57.30 -12.03
CA ALA A 50 -40.96 57.43 -13.35
C ALA A 50 -39.79 58.46 -13.56
N PRO A 51 -38.92 58.34 -14.63
CA PRO A 51 -38.57 57.24 -15.55
C PRO A 51 -37.03 57.01 -15.86
N ALA A 52 -36.70 55.92 -16.60
CA ALA A 52 -35.57 55.76 -17.57
C ALA A 52 -34.08 55.84 -17.10
N ALA A 53 -33.05 55.56 -17.93
CA ALA A 53 -32.78 54.44 -18.87
C ALA A 53 -31.31 54.46 -19.41
N ALA A 54 -30.75 53.26 -19.67
CA ALA A 54 -29.78 52.87 -20.73
C ALA A 54 -28.39 53.54 -20.97
N GLU A 55 -27.45 52.68 -21.40
CA GLU A 55 -26.39 52.89 -22.42
C GLU A 55 -25.14 53.77 -22.11
N GLN A 56 -23.94 53.14 -22.07
CA GLN A 56 -22.98 53.20 -23.19
C GLN A 56 -21.72 52.34 -22.98
N ALA A 57 -21.23 51.76 -24.08
CA ALA A 57 -19.85 51.33 -24.29
C ALA A 57 -19.42 51.80 -25.70
N PRO A 58 -18.12 52.03 -25.95
CA PRO A 58 -17.62 51.87 -27.32
C PRO A 58 -16.24 51.20 -27.44
N ALA A 59 -16.17 50.31 -28.43
CA ALA A 59 -15.08 50.10 -29.40
C ALA A 59 -13.59 50.03 -28.93
N GLU A 60 -13.08 48.80 -28.88
CA GLU A 60 -12.23 48.25 -29.96
C GLU A 60 -11.28 49.22 -30.71
N ALA A 61 -9.96 49.07 -30.48
CA ALA A 61 -8.92 49.27 -31.50
C ALA A 61 -7.59 48.57 -31.14
N ALA A 62 -7.11 47.69 -32.03
CA ALA A 62 -5.69 47.31 -32.16
C ALA A 62 -4.96 48.38 -33.05
N PRO A 63 -3.61 48.39 -33.25
CA PRO A 63 -2.65 47.31 -33.00
C PRO A 63 -1.26 47.72 -32.43
N ALA A 64 -0.34 46.75 -32.32
CA ALA A 64 1.11 46.98 -32.28
C ALA A 64 1.63 47.50 -33.65
N PRO A 65 2.89 48.00 -33.76
CA PRO A 65 3.98 47.06 -34.10
C PRO A 65 5.40 47.47 -33.63
N ALA A 66 6.37 46.60 -33.96
CA ALA A 66 7.82 46.80 -34.08
C ALA A 66 8.63 47.04 -32.77
N GLU A 67 9.67 46.28 -32.42
CA GLU A 67 10.82 45.70 -33.16
C GLU A 67 12.01 46.67 -33.30
N ALA A 68 13.04 46.51 -32.45
CA ALA A 68 14.43 46.89 -32.71
C ALA A 68 15.42 46.31 -31.66
N ALA A 69 16.26 45.37 -32.09
CA ALA A 69 17.65 45.23 -31.61
C ALA A 69 18.56 46.07 -32.56
N PRO A 70 19.90 46.20 -32.41
CA PRO A 70 20.84 45.43 -31.58
C PRO A 70 22.03 46.27 -30.99
N ALA A 71 23.17 45.59 -30.74
CA ALA A 71 24.58 46.08 -30.83
C ALA A 71 25.44 46.18 -29.53
N ALA A 72 26.07 45.04 -29.18
CA ALA A 72 27.52 44.79 -29.15
C ALA A 72 28.57 45.75 -28.52
N GLU A 73 29.45 45.12 -27.72
CA GLU A 73 30.91 45.32 -27.55
C GLU A 73 31.53 46.60 -26.94
N ALA A 74 32.31 46.41 -25.86
CA ALA A 74 33.68 46.95 -25.72
C ALA A 74 34.51 46.14 -24.68
N SER A 75 35.79 45.86 -24.97
CA SER A 75 36.69 45.00 -24.18
C SER A 75 37.60 45.74 -23.19
N SER A 76 38.18 45.03 -22.20
CA SER A 76 39.64 45.08 -21.96
C SER A 76 40.17 43.88 -21.14
N ALA A 77 41.44 43.52 -21.34
CA ALA A 77 42.21 42.51 -20.58
C ALA A 77 43.11 43.21 -19.52
N THR A 78 43.95 42.60 -18.67
CA THR A 78 44.85 41.42 -18.75
C THR A 78 45.29 41.10 -17.28
N THR A 79 45.83 39.97 -16.80
CA THR A 79 46.94 39.09 -17.27
C THR A 79 47.02 37.80 -16.41
N ALA A 80 47.78 36.78 -16.83
CA ALA A 80 48.23 35.64 -16.00
C ALA A 80 49.77 35.48 -16.11
N PRO A 81 50.45 34.93 -15.09
CA PRO A 81 50.86 33.51 -15.11
C PRO A 81 50.91 32.85 -13.70
N ALA A 82 51.15 31.56 -13.46
CA ALA A 82 50.99 30.27 -14.13
C ALA A 82 51.75 29.21 -13.26
N THR A 83 51.22 27.98 -13.15
CA THR A 83 51.92 26.70 -12.82
C THR A 83 52.84 26.57 -11.59
N ASN A 84 52.50 25.67 -10.65
CA ASN A 84 53.26 24.41 -10.44
C ASN A 84 52.62 23.47 -9.39
N ALA A 85 52.96 22.17 -9.51
CA ALA A 85 52.74 21.07 -8.56
C ALA A 85 53.88 20.03 -8.79
N PRO A 86 54.05 18.95 -7.99
CA PRO A 86 53.47 18.58 -6.69
C PRO A 86 54.56 18.36 -5.59
N ALA A 87 54.18 18.08 -4.33
CA ALA A 87 55.11 17.50 -3.33
C ALA A 87 54.45 16.81 -2.11
N ALA A 88 55.06 15.68 -1.72
CA ALA A 88 55.14 15.04 -0.39
C ALA A 88 56.58 14.44 -0.31
N PRO A 89 57.17 13.95 0.83
CA PRO A 89 56.56 13.40 2.05
C PRO A 89 57.34 13.74 3.37
N ALA A 90 57.42 12.78 4.33
CA ALA A 90 58.15 12.75 5.63
C ALA A 90 57.46 13.52 6.80
N ALA A 91 57.20 12.95 7.99
CA ALA A 91 58.03 12.25 9.01
C ALA A 91 58.86 13.22 9.89
N GLU A 92 59.14 13.01 11.18
CA GLU A 92 59.16 11.80 12.03
C GLU A 92 59.05 12.16 13.55
N THR A 93 59.20 11.16 14.45
CA THR A 93 59.56 11.20 15.89
C THR A 93 58.48 11.20 16.98
N ALA A 94 58.65 10.26 17.93
CA ALA A 94 58.09 10.24 19.30
C ALA A 94 59.24 10.43 20.31
N PRO A 95 58.98 10.71 21.59
CA PRO A 95 58.95 9.65 22.64
C PRO A 95 57.98 9.97 23.81
N ALA A 96 57.89 9.24 24.94
CA ALA A 96 57.82 7.80 25.24
C ALA A 96 57.74 7.62 26.78
N THR A 97 56.99 6.63 27.29
CA THR A 97 57.08 6.05 28.67
C THR A 97 56.78 7.00 29.87
N THR A 98 56.47 6.57 31.10
CA THR A 98 56.63 5.26 31.81
C THR A 98 55.67 5.15 33.02
N ALA A 99 55.31 3.93 33.46
CA ALA A 99 55.12 3.49 34.88
C ALA A 99 54.06 4.20 35.79
N GLU A 100 53.54 3.67 36.91
CA GLU A 100 53.44 2.35 37.58
C GLU A 100 52.40 2.52 38.75
N ALA A 101 51.77 1.53 39.39
CA ALA A 101 51.69 0.06 39.27
C ALA A 101 50.35 -0.42 39.93
N ALA A 102 50.13 -1.75 40.03
CA ALA A 102 49.07 -2.36 40.85
C ALA A 102 49.65 -3.39 41.85
N PRO A 103 48.90 -3.72 42.92
CA PRO A 103 48.84 -5.06 43.55
C PRO A 103 47.39 -5.43 43.95
N GLU A 104 46.97 -6.57 44.51
CA GLU A 104 47.28 -8.03 44.56
C GLU A 104 46.11 -8.66 45.37
N THR A 105 45.71 -9.95 45.40
CA THR A 105 46.01 -11.25 44.75
C THR A 105 44.72 -12.13 44.89
N THR A 106 44.52 -13.36 44.38
CA THR A 106 45.39 -14.39 43.76
C THR A 106 44.64 -14.98 42.51
N THR A 107 44.57 -16.26 42.07
CA THR A 107 45.04 -17.60 42.51
C THR A 107 45.26 -18.52 41.28
N LYS A 108 45.64 -19.79 41.49
CA LYS A 108 45.94 -20.86 40.50
C LYS A 108 45.91 -22.24 41.24
N PRO A 109 46.43 -23.42 40.78
CA PRO A 109 47.17 -23.85 39.56
C PRO A 109 46.57 -25.15 38.89
N ASP A 110 47.03 -25.82 37.81
CA ASP A 110 47.85 -25.49 36.61
C ASP A 110 47.72 -26.55 35.48
N SER A 111 48.12 -26.19 34.25
CA SER A 111 48.79 -27.05 33.23
C SER A 111 47.98 -28.17 32.50
N VAL A 112 48.36 -28.67 31.30
CA VAL A 112 49.70 -28.84 30.65
C VAL A 112 49.69 -28.67 29.11
N ALA A 113 50.66 -27.89 28.56
CA ALA A 113 51.33 -27.93 27.20
C ALA A 113 50.50 -28.02 25.87
N ALA A 114 50.96 -27.54 24.70
CA ALA A 114 52.03 -26.60 24.26
C ALA A 114 51.79 -26.15 22.79
N ALA A 115 52.60 -25.19 22.28
CA ALA A 115 52.49 -24.52 20.95
C ALA A 115 53.76 -24.80 20.06
N PRO A 116 54.10 -24.14 18.91
CA PRO A 116 53.57 -22.88 18.32
C PRO A 116 53.56 -22.71 16.75
N ALA A 117 53.13 -21.49 16.33
CA ALA A 117 53.62 -20.66 15.20
C ALA A 117 53.09 -20.80 13.73
N ALA A 118 52.45 -19.70 13.25
CA ALA A 118 52.75 -18.83 12.08
C ALA A 118 53.43 -19.37 10.79
N ALA A 119 53.16 -18.84 9.57
CA ALA A 119 52.14 -17.89 9.06
C ALA A 119 52.15 -17.76 7.50
N GLU A 120 51.13 -17.08 6.96
CA GLU A 120 51.12 -16.25 5.72
C GLU A 120 51.02 -16.88 4.29
N GLN A 121 50.40 -16.09 3.41
CA GLN A 121 50.40 -16.05 1.92
C GLN A 121 49.26 -16.71 1.10
N ALA A 122 48.76 -15.89 0.17
CA ALA A 122 47.95 -16.19 -1.03
C ALA A 122 48.87 -15.99 -2.28
N PRO A 123 48.45 -16.11 -3.57
CA PRO A 123 47.08 -16.08 -4.12
C PRO A 123 46.79 -17.04 -5.31
N ALA A 124 45.58 -16.89 -5.87
CA ALA A 124 45.13 -17.03 -7.27
C ALA A 124 45.74 -18.08 -8.23
N ALA A 125 44.86 -18.74 -9.02
CA ALA A 125 45.23 -19.46 -10.23
C ALA A 125 44.20 -19.25 -11.37
N THR A 126 44.68 -18.91 -12.56
CA THR A 126 43.89 -18.81 -13.80
C THR A 126 44.75 -19.20 -15.00
N ALA A 127 44.41 -20.30 -15.68
CA ALA A 127 44.87 -20.73 -17.00
C ALA A 127 43.96 -21.92 -17.41
N GLU A 128 43.48 -22.14 -18.64
CA GLU A 128 43.97 -21.91 -20.01
C GLU A 128 44.89 -23.03 -20.56
N GLN A 129 44.96 -23.12 -21.89
CA GLN A 129 45.31 -24.32 -22.67
C GLN A 129 46.83 -24.47 -22.92
N THR A 130 47.31 -25.69 -23.18
CA THR A 130 47.83 -26.12 -24.53
C THR A 130 48.36 -27.56 -24.52
N ALA A 131 48.65 -28.11 -25.71
CA ALA A 131 48.99 -29.51 -25.96
C ALA A 131 50.49 -29.76 -26.19
N ALA A 132 50.91 -31.04 -26.20
CA ALA A 132 51.45 -31.73 -27.41
C ALA A 132 52.37 -32.93 -27.09
N THR A 133 52.28 -34.01 -27.89
CA THR A 133 53.43 -34.67 -28.55
C THR A 133 52.98 -35.78 -29.52
N VAL A 134 53.67 -35.91 -30.67
CA VAL A 134 53.48 -36.94 -31.71
C VAL A 134 54.85 -37.19 -32.39
N PRO A 135 55.30 -38.45 -32.57
CA PRO A 135 55.56 -39.03 -33.90
C PRO A 135 55.27 -40.55 -33.99
N ALA A 136 55.16 -41.24 -35.14
CA ALA A 136 54.91 -40.90 -36.54
C ALA A 136 54.70 -42.21 -37.37
N ASP A 137 54.21 -42.11 -38.62
CA ASP A 137 54.89 -42.60 -39.86
C ASP A 137 53.99 -43.23 -40.97
N THR A 138 54.45 -43.10 -42.23
CA THR A 138 54.07 -43.75 -43.50
C THR A 138 52.74 -43.43 -44.22
N ALA A 139 52.86 -43.31 -45.56
CA ALA A 139 51.80 -43.05 -46.55
C ALA A 139 51.09 -44.37 -47.01
N GLN A 140 50.09 -44.42 -47.90
CA GLN A 140 50.06 -43.96 -49.31
C GLN A 140 48.61 -43.96 -49.88
N LYS A 141 48.36 -43.50 -51.12
CA LYS A 141 47.03 -43.18 -51.69
C LYS A 141 46.74 -43.85 -53.05
N ALA A 142 45.45 -44.04 -53.36
CA ALA A 142 44.83 -44.38 -54.67
C ALA A 142 44.83 -45.90 -55.04
N PRO A 143 43.89 -46.44 -55.87
CA PRO A 143 43.17 -45.76 -56.96
C PRO A 143 41.63 -45.99 -57.14
N ASP A 144 41.05 -45.00 -57.84
CA ASP A 144 40.02 -44.94 -58.91
C ASP A 144 38.82 -45.92 -59.16
N SER A 145 37.76 -45.29 -59.72
CA SER A 145 36.81 -45.70 -60.79
C SER A 145 35.92 -46.99 -60.75
N THR A 146 34.61 -46.77 -60.46
CA THR A 146 33.40 -47.10 -61.28
C THR A 146 33.01 -48.54 -61.76
N VAL A 147 31.81 -48.97 -61.32
CA VAL A 147 30.62 -49.44 -62.12
C VAL A 147 30.42 -50.93 -62.56
N ALA A 148 29.45 -51.58 -61.89
CA ALA A 148 28.34 -52.48 -62.31
C ALA A 148 28.52 -53.84 -63.04
N ALA A 149 27.75 -54.87 -62.60
CA ALA A 149 26.82 -55.70 -63.43
C ALA A 149 25.90 -56.72 -62.66
N VAL A 150 24.61 -56.40 -62.52
CA VAL A 150 23.37 -57.21 -62.79
C VAL A 150 23.19 -58.70 -62.35
N ALA A 151 22.23 -58.92 -61.41
CA ALA A 151 21.24 -60.05 -61.28
C ALA A 151 21.70 -61.52 -61.01
N PRO A 152 20.80 -62.48 -60.68
CA PRO A 152 19.34 -62.43 -60.41
C PRO A 152 18.90 -62.97 -59.02
N ALA A 153 17.59 -63.22 -58.82
CA ALA A 153 16.99 -63.77 -57.60
C ALA A 153 16.73 -65.30 -57.68
N ASP A 154 16.48 -65.97 -56.53
CA ASP A 154 15.14 -66.50 -56.14
C ASP A 154 15.19 -67.49 -54.94
N SER A 155 14.07 -67.65 -54.23
CA SER A 155 13.64 -68.82 -53.43
C SER A 155 14.40 -69.27 -52.14
N ALA A 156 13.78 -68.93 -51.00
CA ALA A 156 13.34 -69.84 -49.92
C ALA A 156 14.31 -70.64 -49.00
N THR A 157 13.94 -70.61 -47.71
CA THR A 157 14.19 -71.62 -46.64
C THR A 157 15.63 -71.88 -46.16
N GLY A 158 16.03 -71.11 -45.13
CA GLY A 158 17.06 -71.47 -44.15
C GLY A 158 16.79 -70.72 -42.84
N GLY A 159 16.72 -71.41 -41.70
CA GLY A 159 16.26 -70.82 -40.44
C GLY A 159 17.33 -69.96 -39.74
N PHE A 160 16.94 -68.76 -39.29
CA PHE A 160 17.77 -67.98 -38.37
C PHE A 160 17.70 -68.57 -36.95
N VAL A 161 18.87 -68.82 -36.37
CA VAL A 161 19.02 -69.04 -34.92
C VAL A 161 18.96 -67.66 -34.26
N ALA A 162 18.08 -67.49 -33.26
CA ALA A 162 18.02 -66.25 -32.50
C ALA A 162 19.24 -66.14 -31.57
N ASP A 163 19.99 -65.05 -31.68
CA ASP A 163 20.94 -64.65 -30.64
C ASP A 163 20.14 -64.30 -29.37
N THR A 164 20.60 -64.81 -28.24
CA THR A 164 19.93 -64.78 -26.94
C THR A 164 20.84 -64.25 -25.83
N THR A 165 21.93 -63.55 -26.19
CA THR A 165 22.96 -63.08 -25.26
C THR A 165 22.63 -61.79 -24.49
N THR A 166 21.55 -61.07 -24.82
CA THR A 166 21.09 -59.90 -24.06
C THR A 166 20.22 -60.32 -22.85
N PRO A 167 20.57 -59.93 -21.61
CA PRO A 167 19.68 -60.15 -20.47
C PRO A 167 18.38 -59.34 -20.64
N PRO A 168 17.25 -59.78 -20.05
CA PRO A 168 15.99 -59.04 -20.12
C PRO A 168 16.12 -57.62 -19.54
N PRO A 169 15.26 -56.67 -19.94
CA PRO A 169 15.23 -55.35 -19.35
C PRO A 169 14.70 -55.39 -17.91
N THR A 170 15.19 -54.49 -17.07
CA THR A 170 14.83 -54.35 -15.65
C THR A 170 14.06 -53.07 -15.43
N LEU A 171 13.11 -53.09 -14.48
CA LEU A 171 12.35 -51.89 -14.13
C LEU A 171 13.17 -50.93 -13.26
N LEU A 172 12.98 -49.63 -13.50
CA LEU A 172 13.48 -48.52 -12.71
C LEU A 172 12.63 -48.35 -11.45
N GLU A 173 13.26 -47.91 -10.36
CA GLU A 173 12.60 -47.64 -9.08
C GLU A 173 12.04 -46.21 -9.01
N GLY A 174 11.03 -46.00 -8.17
CA GLY A 174 10.38 -44.71 -7.93
C GLY A 174 9.18 -44.84 -6.98
N THR A 175 8.61 -43.72 -6.57
CA THR A 175 7.42 -43.67 -5.71
C THR A 175 6.22 -44.28 -6.43
N GLU A 176 5.73 -45.44 -5.98
CA GLU A 176 4.65 -46.18 -6.66
C GLU A 176 3.31 -45.41 -6.62
N ILE A 177 2.66 -45.29 -7.78
CA ILE A 177 1.34 -44.68 -7.98
C ILE A 177 0.46 -45.53 -8.91
N ALA A 178 -0.86 -45.58 -8.66
CA ALA A 178 -1.83 -46.41 -9.39
C ALA A 178 -3.27 -45.89 -9.20
N GLY A 179 -4.15 -46.16 -10.16
CA GLY A 179 -5.60 -45.93 -10.03
C GLY A 179 -6.02 -44.46 -10.13
N ASP A 180 -7.14 -44.12 -9.49
CA ASP A 180 -7.68 -42.76 -9.46
C ASP A 180 -6.69 -41.78 -8.79
N ILE A 181 -6.35 -40.70 -9.50
CA ILE A 181 -5.31 -39.74 -9.11
C ILE A 181 -5.75 -38.29 -9.34
N HIS A 182 -5.44 -37.42 -8.38
CA HIS A 182 -5.82 -36.01 -8.36
C HIS A 182 -4.89 -35.22 -7.42
N GLY A 183 -5.00 -33.89 -7.43
CA GLY A 183 -4.15 -33.01 -6.62
C GLY A 183 -2.77 -32.81 -7.25
N PHE A 184 -1.71 -32.79 -6.44
CA PHE A 184 -0.35 -32.43 -6.88
C PHE A 184 0.59 -33.64 -6.87
N LEU A 185 1.16 -33.97 -8.03
CA LEU A 185 2.40 -34.75 -8.11
C LEU A 185 3.59 -33.80 -7.92
N LYS A 186 4.41 -34.09 -6.91
CA LYS A 186 5.41 -33.18 -6.36
C LYS A 186 6.84 -33.59 -6.69
N LEU A 187 7.72 -32.60 -6.79
CA LEU A 187 9.14 -32.83 -7.06
C LEU A 187 9.83 -33.60 -5.92
N ASP A 188 9.41 -33.40 -4.67
CA ASP A 188 9.98 -34.03 -3.46
C ASP A 188 9.84 -35.56 -3.39
N LYS A 189 8.96 -36.14 -4.22
CA LYS A 189 8.67 -37.58 -4.30
C LYS A 189 9.03 -38.19 -5.65
N SER A 190 9.68 -37.44 -6.52
CA SER A 190 10.09 -37.86 -7.86
C SER A 190 11.41 -38.66 -7.81
N PRO A 191 11.63 -39.67 -8.68
CA PRO A 191 10.76 -40.17 -9.73
C PRO A 191 9.54 -40.93 -9.19
N TYR A 192 8.41 -40.82 -9.88
CA TYR A 192 7.24 -41.68 -9.66
C TYR A 192 7.29 -42.91 -10.55
N LEU A 193 6.68 -44.01 -10.08
CA LEU A 193 6.54 -45.26 -10.83
C LEU A 193 5.06 -45.62 -10.95
N ALA A 194 4.48 -45.43 -12.14
CA ALA A 194 3.10 -45.84 -12.43
C ALA A 194 3.03 -47.37 -12.53
N THR A 195 2.33 -47.99 -11.59
CA THR A 195 2.27 -49.46 -11.44
C THR A 195 1.01 -50.08 -12.04
N ASP A 196 0.00 -49.25 -12.27
CA ASP A 196 -1.27 -49.54 -12.95
C ASP A 196 -1.64 -48.31 -13.80
N MET A 197 -2.77 -48.37 -14.50
CA MET A 197 -3.39 -47.22 -15.17
C MET A 197 -3.65 -46.09 -14.16
N LEU A 198 -3.19 -44.87 -14.48
CA LEU A 198 -3.50 -43.65 -13.72
C LEU A 198 -4.76 -43.00 -14.32
N ILE A 199 -5.74 -42.64 -13.50
CA ILE A 199 -7.05 -42.14 -13.95
C ILE A 199 -7.36 -40.80 -13.25
N VAL A 200 -7.49 -39.73 -14.00
CA VAL A 200 -8.06 -38.45 -13.51
C VAL A 200 -9.55 -38.48 -13.81
N SER A 201 -10.35 -38.73 -12.77
CA SER A 201 -11.80 -38.92 -12.86
C SER A 201 -12.57 -37.61 -13.16
N PRO A 202 -13.86 -37.67 -13.54
CA PRO A 202 -14.64 -36.48 -13.90
C PRO A 202 -14.66 -35.39 -12.84
N ASN A 203 -14.41 -34.14 -13.24
CA ASN A 203 -14.30 -32.95 -12.36
C ASN A 203 -13.15 -32.98 -11.34
N MET A 204 -12.20 -33.93 -11.42
CA MET A 204 -10.95 -33.88 -10.67
C MET A 204 -9.85 -33.20 -11.49
N SER A 205 -8.93 -32.50 -10.83
CA SER A 205 -7.74 -31.91 -11.45
C SER A 205 -6.47 -32.62 -10.98
N LEU A 206 -5.56 -32.91 -11.90
CA LEU A 206 -4.19 -33.36 -11.64
C LEU A 206 -3.20 -32.29 -12.06
N VAL A 207 -2.35 -31.86 -11.14
CA VAL A 207 -1.25 -30.92 -11.36
C VAL A 207 0.08 -31.63 -11.19
N VAL A 208 0.99 -31.47 -12.15
CA VAL A 208 2.35 -32.03 -12.11
C VAL A 208 3.35 -30.89 -11.97
N GLU A 209 4.08 -30.85 -10.85
CA GLU A 209 5.10 -29.84 -10.56
C GLU A 209 6.29 -29.90 -11.56
N PRO A 210 6.97 -28.77 -11.81
CA PRO A 210 8.14 -28.74 -12.69
C PRO A 210 9.26 -29.69 -12.22
N GLY A 211 9.95 -30.30 -13.18
CA GLY A 211 11.04 -31.27 -12.93
C GLY A 211 10.58 -32.68 -12.57
N VAL A 212 9.27 -32.93 -12.39
CA VAL A 212 8.77 -34.27 -12.04
C VAL A 212 8.99 -35.27 -13.18
N ILE A 213 9.56 -36.41 -12.82
CA ILE A 213 9.74 -37.59 -13.65
C ILE A 213 8.69 -38.66 -13.27
N ILE A 214 8.05 -39.27 -14.27
CA ILE A 214 7.16 -40.44 -14.12
C ILE A 214 7.63 -41.56 -15.06
N TYR A 215 7.84 -42.73 -14.47
CA TYR A 215 8.16 -43.99 -15.16
C TYR A 215 6.92 -44.86 -15.26
N PHE A 216 6.55 -45.31 -16.45
CA PHE A 216 5.36 -46.14 -16.68
C PHE A 216 5.74 -47.61 -16.83
N LYS A 217 5.20 -48.50 -15.97
CA LYS A 217 5.35 -49.95 -16.15
C LYS A 217 4.67 -50.40 -17.45
N PRO A 218 5.10 -51.51 -18.08
CA PRO A 218 4.57 -51.92 -19.38
C PRO A 218 3.04 -52.08 -19.39
N GLY A 219 2.38 -51.50 -20.40
CA GLY A 219 0.92 -51.50 -20.52
C GLY A 219 0.17 -50.52 -19.59
N THR A 220 0.86 -49.70 -18.79
CA THR A 220 0.24 -48.60 -18.02
C THR A 220 0.17 -47.31 -18.84
N GLY A 221 -0.46 -46.26 -18.30
CA GLY A 221 -0.61 -44.95 -18.94
C GLY A 221 -1.42 -43.99 -18.07
N LEU A 222 -1.68 -42.78 -18.58
CA LEU A 222 -2.46 -41.75 -17.90
C LEU A 222 -3.74 -41.42 -18.68
N GLN A 223 -4.90 -41.63 -18.08
CA GLN A 223 -6.20 -41.27 -18.65
C GLN A 223 -6.82 -40.07 -17.92
N VAL A 224 -7.22 -39.04 -18.67
CA VAL A 224 -7.94 -37.88 -18.18
C VAL A 224 -9.37 -37.98 -18.70
N ASN A 225 -10.26 -38.47 -17.83
CA ASN A 225 -11.61 -38.89 -18.18
C ASN A 225 -12.62 -37.82 -17.70
N LYS A 226 -12.70 -36.71 -18.44
CA LYS A 226 -13.47 -35.49 -18.09
C LYS A 226 -13.00 -34.79 -16.80
N GLY A 227 -11.78 -35.08 -16.38
CA GLY A 227 -11.01 -34.27 -15.42
C GLY A 227 -10.16 -33.21 -16.13
N GLN A 228 -9.34 -32.50 -15.36
CA GLN A 228 -8.37 -31.52 -15.86
C GLN A 228 -6.94 -32.02 -15.63
N LEU A 229 -6.04 -31.76 -16.58
CA LEU A 229 -4.61 -32.04 -16.46
C LEU A 229 -3.81 -30.75 -16.65
N VAL A 230 -2.92 -30.45 -15.70
CA VAL A 230 -1.99 -29.32 -15.76
C VAL A 230 -0.56 -29.84 -15.53
N ILE A 231 0.29 -29.72 -16.56
CA ILE A 231 1.72 -30.07 -16.48
C ILE A 231 2.51 -28.77 -16.48
N ALA A 232 3.02 -28.38 -15.31
CA ALA A 232 3.60 -27.07 -15.06
C ALA A 232 5.14 -27.07 -15.19
N GLY A 233 5.68 -27.74 -16.20
CA GLY A 233 7.13 -27.77 -16.46
C GLY A 233 7.70 -26.39 -16.81
N SER A 234 9.02 -26.23 -16.65
CA SER A 234 9.76 -25.06 -17.14
C SER A 234 10.98 -25.47 -17.97
N ALA A 235 11.54 -24.55 -18.77
CA ALA A 235 12.67 -24.83 -19.64
C ALA A 235 13.95 -25.28 -18.90
N VAL A 236 14.07 -24.98 -17.60
CA VAL A 236 15.17 -25.43 -16.73
C VAL A 236 14.81 -26.67 -15.90
N SER A 237 13.54 -27.05 -15.84
CA SER A 237 13.02 -28.20 -15.09
C SER A 237 11.80 -28.78 -15.81
N PRO A 238 12.01 -29.48 -16.94
CA PRO A 238 10.93 -30.08 -17.71
C PRO A 238 10.35 -31.31 -16.99
N VAL A 239 9.07 -31.58 -17.20
CA VAL A 239 8.42 -32.81 -16.73
C VAL A 239 8.74 -33.95 -17.69
N THR A 240 9.04 -35.15 -17.19
CA THR A 240 9.48 -36.29 -18.04
C THR A 240 8.58 -37.51 -17.87
N PHE A 241 7.92 -37.93 -18.94
CA PHE A 241 7.16 -39.19 -19.01
C PHE A 241 7.87 -40.18 -19.93
N ARG A 242 8.23 -41.36 -19.40
CA ARG A 242 8.90 -42.42 -20.18
C ARG A 242 8.58 -43.83 -19.69
N SER A 243 9.03 -44.82 -20.46
CA SER A 243 9.03 -46.22 -20.04
C SER A 243 9.81 -46.44 -18.74
N ALA A 244 9.34 -47.37 -17.90
CA ALA A 244 10.03 -47.80 -16.70
C ALA A 244 11.18 -48.79 -16.94
N TYR A 245 11.49 -49.20 -18.17
CA TYR A 245 12.63 -50.09 -18.43
C TYR A 245 13.99 -49.36 -18.49
N ASP A 246 15.04 -50.05 -18.05
CA ASP A 246 16.45 -49.62 -18.19
C ASP A 246 16.89 -49.47 -19.66
N ARG A 247 16.30 -50.28 -20.55
CA ARG A 247 16.50 -50.29 -22.00
C ARG A 247 15.13 -50.19 -22.68
N PRO A 248 14.55 -48.98 -22.76
CA PRO A 248 13.16 -48.79 -23.17
C PRO A 248 12.97 -48.96 -24.68
N LYS A 249 11.71 -49.12 -25.08
CA LYS A 249 11.28 -49.31 -26.48
C LYS A 249 10.00 -48.53 -26.75
N ALA A 250 9.88 -48.04 -27.98
CA ALA A 250 8.65 -47.48 -28.51
C ALA A 250 7.47 -48.44 -28.29
N GLY A 251 6.47 -48.00 -27.54
CA GLY A 251 5.28 -48.79 -27.22
C GLY A 251 5.33 -49.60 -25.92
N ASP A 252 6.33 -49.39 -25.06
CA ASP A 252 6.36 -50.04 -23.73
C ASP A 252 5.11 -49.67 -22.90
N TRP A 253 4.74 -48.39 -22.90
CA TRP A 253 3.57 -47.85 -22.18
C TRP A 253 2.57 -47.19 -23.13
N LEU A 254 1.31 -47.07 -22.71
CA LEU A 254 0.20 -46.75 -23.61
C LEU A 254 0.19 -45.29 -24.08
N GLY A 255 0.52 -44.35 -23.18
CA GLY A 255 0.49 -42.91 -23.45
C GLY A 255 -0.31 -42.09 -22.44
N VAL A 256 -0.50 -40.82 -22.79
CA VAL A 256 -1.50 -39.93 -22.17
C VAL A 256 -2.77 -39.92 -23.03
N THR A 257 -3.94 -40.02 -22.42
CA THR A 257 -5.27 -39.95 -23.07
C THR A 257 -6.09 -38.84 -22.43
N ILE A 258 -6.74 -37.99 -23.22
CA ILE A 258 -7.47 -36.80 -22.75
C ILE A 258 -8.85 -36.76 -23.40
N THR A 259 -9.90 -36.63 -22.57
CA THR A 259 -11.30 -36.58 -23.02
C THR A 259 -12.15 -35.63 -22.17
N GLY A 260 -13.17 -35.03 -22.78
CA GLY A 260 -14.10 -34.10 -22.13
C GLY A 260 -13.75 -32.62 -22.34
N ASP A 261 -14.70 -31.76 -21.96
CA ASP A 261 -14.69 -30.33 -22.31
C ASP A 261 -13.66 -29.49 -21.53
N GLN A 262 -13.03 -30.07 -20.50
CA GLN A 262 -11.98 -29.41 -19.73
C GLN A 262 -10.67 -29.39 -20.52
N ARG A 263 -10.09 -28.20 -20.69
CA ARG A 263 -8.85 -27.99 -21.44
C ARG A 263 -7.65 -28.47 -20.61
N ALA A 264 -6.86 -29.38 -21.19
CA ALA A 264 -5.57 -29.76 -20.61
C ALA A 264 -4.50 -28.71 -20.94
N GLU A 265 -3.69 -28.33 -19.96
CA GLU A 265 -2.58 -27.39 -20.14
C GLU A 265 -1.25 -28.10 -19.91
N ILE A 266 -0.39 -28.16 -20.94
CA ILE A 266 0.84 -28.95 -20.92
C ILE A 266 2.01 -28.06 -21.33
N ARG A 267 2.97 -27.83 -20.42
CA ARG A 267 4.12 -26.95 -20.67
C ARG A 267 5.43 -27.65 -20.32
N ASN A 268 6.44 -27.53 -21.19
CA ASN A 268 7.79 -28.07 -21.02
C ASN A 268 7.80 -29.54 -20.56
N VAL A 269 7.19 -30.42 -21.37
CA VAL A 269 7.14 -31.87 -21.12
C VAL A 269 8.00 -32.63 -22.15
N GLN A 270 8.66 -33.69 -21.70
CA GLN A 270 9.35 -34.67 -22.53
C GLN A 270 8.61 -36.00 -22.45
N ILE A 271 8.09 -36.49 -23.57
CA ILE A 271 7.33 -37.73 -23.67
C ILE A 271 8.10 -38.68 -24.60
N SER A 272 8.42 -39.88 -24.09
CA SER A 272 9.22 -40.87 -24.82
C SER A 272 8.71 -42.30 -24.63
N ASP A 273 9.00 -43.16 -25.59
CA ASP A 273 8.78 -44.63 -25.54
C ASP A 273 7.32 -45.09 -25.49
N ALA A 274 6.37 -44.18 -25.69
CA ALA A 274 4.93 -44.47 -25.61
C ALA A 274 4.39 -45.18 -26.88
N ALA A 275 3.21 -45.80 -26.79
CA ALA A 275 2.48 -46.26 -27.96
C ALA A 275 1.90 -45.05 -28.72
N VAL A 276 1.13 -44.22 -28.00
CA VAL A 276 0.79 -42.86 -28.42
C VAL A 276 1.37 -41.88 -27.41
N GLY A 277 1.98 -40.77 -27.84
CA GLY A 277 2.46 -39.76 -26.90
C GLY A 277 1.30 -39.10 -26.15
N ILE A 278 0.38 -38.46 -26.90
CA ILE A 278 -0.91 -37.97 -26.38
C ILE A 278 -2.05 -38.26 -27.37
N ALA A 279 -3.13 -38.87 -26.89
CA ALA A 279 -4.39 -39.03 -27.59
C ALA A 279 -5.45 -38.09 -27.01
N VAL A 280 -6.07 -37.24 -27.85
CA VAL A 280 -7.16 -36.33 -27.45
C VAL A 280 -8.41 -36.69 -28.23
N GLU A 281 -9.47 -37.12 -27.55
CA GLU A 281 -10.75 -37.46 -28.20
C GLU A 281 -11.94 -36.84 -27.47
N ASN A 282 -12.81 -36.15 -28.22
CA ASN A 282 -13.95 -35.42 -27.65
C ASN A 282 -13.54 -34.44 -26.52
N GLY A 283 -12.50 -33.62 -26.75
CA GLY A 283 -11.96 -32.72 -25.73
C GLY A 283 -10.98 -31.67 -26.27
N SER A 284 -10.20 -31.02 -25.39
CA SER A 284 -9.24 -29.98 -25.79
C SER A 284 -7.92 -29.98 -25.02
N MET A 285 -6.84 -29.52 -25.67
CA MET A 285 -5.48 -29.54 -25.12
C MET A 285 -4.63 -28.41 -25.71
N ASP A 286 -3.92 -27.69 -24.84
CA ASP A 286 -2.81 -26.81 -25.22
C ASP A 286 -1.49 -27.44 -24.79
N ILE A 287 -0.58 -27.65 -25.74
CA ILE A 287 0.79 -28.11 -25.47
C ILE A 287 1.82 -27.07 -25.94
N LYS A 288 2.77 -26.75 -25.07
CA LYS A 288 3.85 -25.80 -25.32
C LYS A 288 5.23 -26.27 -24.87
N ASP A 289 6.27 -25.89 -25.60
CA ASP A 289 7.70 -26.07 -25.27
C ASP A 289 8.08 -27.56 -25.06
N ALA A 290 7.45 -28.47 -25.78
CA ALA A 290 7.47 -29.91 -25.50
C ALA A 290 8.37 -30.71 -26.47
N LYS A 291 8.73 -31.94 -26.08
CA LYS A 291 9.40 -32.91 -26.95
C LYS A 291 8.67 -34.24 -26.91
N ILE A 292 8.32 -34.79 -28.07
CA ILE A 292 7.62 -36.07 -28.20
C ILE A 292 8.37 -36.96 -29.20
N GLU A 293 9.01 -38.01 -28.68
CA GLU A 293 9.88 -38.87 -29.49
C GLU A 293 9.73 -40.38 -29.24
N ASN A 294 10.18 -41.18 -30.22
CA ASN A 294 10.26 -42.64 -30.11
C ASN A 294 8.92 -43.32 -29.77
N THR A 295 7.80 -42.85 -30.35
CA THR A 295 6.49 -43.51 -30.19
C THR A 295 6.32 -44.67 -31.18
N SER A 296 5.47 -45.67 -30.88
CA SER A 296 5.24 -46.81 -31.80
C SER A 296 4.00 -46.69 -32.69
N VAL A 297 3.10 -45.74 -32.40
CA VAL A 297 1.86 -45.49 -33.17
C VAL A 297 1.77 -44.04 -33.61
N ARG A 298 1.71 -43.07 -32.68
CA ARG A 298 1.55 -41.63 -32.94
C ARG A 298 2.26 -40.76 -31.90
N GLY A 299 2.83 -39.61 -32.29
CA GLY A 299 3.26 -38.59 -31.33
C GLY A 299 2.06 -37.93 -30.64
N VAL A 300 1.23 -37.23 -31.41
CA VAL A 300 -0.09 -36.73 -30.98
C VAL A 300 -1.17 -37.21 -31.95
N TYR A 301 -2.31 -37.64 -31.41
CA TYR A 301 -3.52 -37.99 -32.15
C TYR A 301 -4.70 -37.17 -31.62
N ALA A 302 -5.39 -36.43 -32.48
CA ALA A 302 -6.57 -35.66 -32.10
C ALA A 302 -7.80 -36.02 -32.96
N ARG A 303 -8.91 -36.35 -32.30
CA ARG A 303 -10.18 -36.74 -32.95
C ARG A 303 -11.39 -36.03 -32.34
N ASN A 304 -12.20 -35.36 -33.18
CA ASN A 304 -13.34 -34.53 -32.73
C ASN A 304 -12.96 -33.63 -31.53
N ALA A 305 -11.78 -33.01 -31.62
CA ALA A 305 -11.08 -32.33 -30.54
C ALA A 305 -10.49 -31.00 -31.01
N SER A 306 -10.20 -30.08 -30.09
CA SER A 306 -9.55 -28.80 -30.39
C SER A 306 -8.18 -28.74 -29.72
N ILE A 307 -7.10 -28.66 -30.49
CA ILE A 307 -5.73 -28.65 -29.96
C ILE A 307 -4.92 -27.42 -30.40
N ALA A 308 -4.11 -26.90 -29.49
CA ALA A 308 -3.03 -25.96 -29.80
C ALA A 308 -1.68 -26.62 -29.51
N VAL A 309 -0.78 -26.61 -30.50
CA VAL A 309 0.54 -27.25 -30.47
C VAL A 309 1.58 -26.19 -30.77
N SER A 310 2.30 -25.72 -29.76
CA SER A 310 3.23 -24.60 -29.88
C SER A 310 4.65 -24.96 -29.43
N ASP A 311 5.67 -24.57 -30.19
CA ASP A 311 7.08 -24.76 -29.80
C ASP A 311 7.44 -26.25 -29.47
N VAL A 312 6.91 -27.22 -30.22
CA VAL A 312 7.09 -28.68 -29.97
C VAL A 312 8.07 -29.33 -30.93
N GLU A 313 9.05 -30.10 -30.43
CA GLU A 313 9.88 -31.03 -31.22
C GLU A 313 9.22 -32.41 -31.30
N PHE A 314 8.92 -32.87 -32.53
CA PHE A 314 8.46 -34.22 -32.82
C PHE A 314 9.52 -35.01 -33.57
N ARG A 315 9.91 -36.18 -33.03
CA ARG A 315 11.05 -36.93 -33.57
C ARG A 315 10.95 -38.46 -33.53
N ASN A 316 11.44 -39.13 -34.58
CA ASN A 316 11.46 -40.60 -34.68
C ASN A 316 10.07 -41.27 -34.54
N ASN A 317 8.97 -40.59 -34.87
CA ASN A 317 7.61 -41.12 -34.73
C ASN A 317 7.07 -41.70 -36.07
N PRO A 318 6.27 -42.78 -36.07
CA PRO A 318 5.60 -43.29 -37.27
C PRO A 318 4.65 -42.28 -37.92
N VAL A 319 3.91 -41.53 -37.11
CA VAL A 319 3.33 -40.23 -37.45
C VAL A 319 3.54 -39.32 -36.26
N ALA A 320 4.10 -38.13 -36.46
CA ALA A 320 4.31 -37.18 -35.37
C ALA A 320 3.01 -36.55 -34.90
N LEU A 321 2.23 -35.93 -35.80
CA LEU A 321 0.93 -35.36 -35.48
C LEU A 321 -0.14 -35.85 -36.47
N GLN A 322 -1.20 -36.48 -35.97
CA GLN A 322 -2.41 -36.77 -36.74
C GLN A 322 -3.60 -35.97 -36.22
N VAL A 323 -4.21 -35.19 -37.12
CA VAL A 323 -5.50 -34.50 -36.91
C VAL A 323 -6.58 -35.29 -37.66
N ALA A 324 -7.70 -35.61 -37.01
CA ALA A 324 -8.71 -36.50 -37.57
C ALA A 324 -10.14 -36.10 -37.24
N ASN A 325 -11.05 -36.31 -38.21
CA ASN A 325 -12.50 -36.46 -38.04
C ASN A 325 -13.13 -35.44 -37.08
N TYR A 326 -13.44 -34.25 -37.61
CA TYR A 326 -13.99 -33.09 -36.90
C TYR A 326 -13.02 -32.42 -35.90
N ALA A 327 -11.74 -32.81 -35.84
CA ALA A 327 -10.74 -32.11 -35.03
C ALA A 327 -10.18 -30.85 -35.71
N ASN A 328 -9.84 -29.85 -34.89
CA ASN A 328 -9.12 -28.63 -35.28
C ASN A 328 -7.75 -28.61 -34.57
N ALA A 329 -6.70 -28.26 -35.30
CA ALA A 329 -5.35 -28.08 -34.76
C ALA A 329 -4.73 -26.75 -35.19
N ILE A 330 -4.33 -25.94 -34.22
CA ILE A 330 -3.44 -24.78 -34.42
C ILE A 330 -2.01 -25.23 -34.07
N ILE A 331 -1.09 -25.12 -35.01
CA ILE A 331 0.27 -25.69 -34.93
C ILE A 331 1.27 -24.55 -35.22
N ASP A 332 2.05 -24.12 -34.24
CA ASP A 332 2.86 -22.91 -34.32
C ASP A 332 4.30 -23.13 -33.82
N ARG A 333 5.31 -22.73 -34.62
CA ARG A 333 6.75 -22.95 -34.31
C ARG A 333 7.14 -24.41 -33.99
N ALA A 334 6.35 -25.38 -34.44
CA ALA A 334 6.66 -26.80 -34.24
C ALA A 334 7.79 -27.26 -35.18
N THR A 335 8.61 -28.21 -34.71
CA THR A 335 9.70 -28.82 -35.48
C THR A 335 9.47 -30.31 -35.63
N PHE A 336 9.44 -30.80 -36.87
CA PHE A 336 9.21 -32.19 -37.20
C PHE A 336 10.44 -32.74 -37.94
N GLU A 337 11.18 -33.67 -37.31
CA GLU A 337 12.38 -34.29 -37.88
C GLU A 337 12.39 -35.81 -37.73
N LYS A 338 12.82 -36.53 -38.77
CA LYS A 338 13.07 -38.00 -38.73
C LYS A 338 11.83 -38.83 -38.37
N ASN A 339 10.64 -38.29 -38.59
CA ASN A 339 9.38 -39.03 -38.49
C ASN A 339 9.10 -39.73 -39.83
N LYS A 340 8.31 -40.81 -39.81
CA LYS A 340 7.83 -41.40 -41.07
C LYS A 340 6.75 -40.51 -41.73
N VAL A 341 5.86 -39.93 -40.94
CA VAL A 341 5.00 -38.83 -41.38
C VAL A 341 5.10 -37.70 -40.36
N ALA A 342 5.38 -36.47 -40.79
CA ALA A 342 5.38 -35.33 -39.87
C ALA A 342 3.94 -34.90 -39.52
N ILE A 343 3.14 -34.47 -40.49
CA ILE A 343 1.73 -34.12 -40.28
C ILE A 343 0.81 -35.03 -41.13
N MET A 344 -0.21 -35.62 -40.51
CA MET A 344 -1.30 -36.32 -41.18
C MET A 344 -2.63 -35.60 -40.93
N ASN A 345 -3.22 -35.03 -41.98
CA ASN A 345 -4.52 -34.37 -41.94
C ASN A 345 -5.57 -35.33 -42.53
N SER A 346 -6.52 -35.79 -41.71
CA SER A 346 -7.47 -36.86 -42.08
C SER A 346 -8.83 -36.30 -42.57
N GLU A 347 -9.74 -37.17 -43.03
CA GLU A 347 -11.08 -36.72 -43.46
C GLU A 347 -11.79 -35.91 -42.35
N LEU A 348 -12.39 -34.77 -42.73
CA LEU A 348 -13.05 -33.79 -41.86
C LEU A 348 -12.14 -33.17 -40.79
N ALA A 349 -10.82 -33.23 -40.93
CA ALA A 349 -9.87 -32.52 -40.07
C ALA A 349 -9.53 -31.13 -40.60
N GLU A 350 -9.11 -30.25 -39.69
CA GLU A 350 -8.64 -28.89 -39.98
C GLU A 350 -7.32 -28.60 -39.28
N ALA A 351 -6.32 -28.10 -40.03
CA ALA A 351 -4.99 -27.81 -39.51
C ALA A 351 -4.45 -26.45 -40.00
N HIS A 352 -4.14 -25.56 -39.08
CA HIS A 352 -3.47 -24.29 -39.36
C HIS A 352 -2.01 -24.38 -38.89
N VAL A 353 -1.05 -24.28 -39.82
CA VAL A 353 0.38 -24.48 -39.53
C VAL A 353 1.19 -23.20 -39.77
N SER A 354 1.63 -22.56 -38.69
CA SER A 354 2.41 -21.32 -38.71
C SER A 354 3.86 -21.51 -38.26
N SER A 355 4.78 -20.79 -38.92
CA SER A 355 6.20 -20.63 -38.51
C SER A 355 6.95 -21.92 -38.21
N SER A 356 6.54 -23.04 -38.79
CA SER A 356 6.97 -24.40 -38.41
C SER A 356 8.00 -24.98 -39.38
N LYS A 357 8.78 -25.95 -38.90
CA LYS A 357 9.90 -26.58 -39.62
C LYS A 357 9.61 -28.05 -39.88
N ILE A 358 9.52 -28.46 -41.15
CA ILE A 358 9.24 -29.85 -41.56
C ILE A 358 10.37 -30.33 -42.49
N GLU A 359 11.36 -31.02 -41.93
CA GLU A 359 12.52 -31.53 -42.68
C GLU A 359 13.03 -32.89 -42.20
N ASP A 360 13.82 -33.58 -43.02
CA ASP A 360 14.40 -34.90 -42.73
C ASP A 360 13.37 -36.00 -42.37
N ASN A 361 12.09 -35.88 -42.75
CA ASN A 361 11.05 -36.92 -42.57
C ASN A 361 10.93 -37.81 -43.83
N GLU A 362 10.36 -39.01 -43.70
CA GLU A 362 10.01 -39.85 -44.88
C GLU A 362 8.90 -39.17 -45.69
N VAL A 363 7.86 -38.65 -45.02
CA VAL A 363 6.78 -37.82 -45.58
C VAL A 363 6.57 -36.55 -44.75
N GLY A 364 6.59 -35.37 -45.37
CA GLY A 364 6.38 -34.08 -44.69
C GLY A 364 4.90 -33.82 -44.35
N LEU A 365 4.01 -33.93 -45.32
CA LEU A 365 2.56 -33.84 -45.12
C LEU A 365 1.82 -34.96 -45.85
N LEU A 366 0.85 -35.55 -45.16
CA LEU A 366 -0.08 -36.54 -45.68
C LEU A 366 -1.50 -36.00 -45.54
N ASN A 367 -2.12 -35.56 -46.65
CA ASN A 367 -3.43 -34.91 -46.64
C ASN A 367 -4.51 -35.79 -47.28
N MET A 368 -5.55 -36.12 -46.53
CA MET A 368 -6.70 -36.89 -47.00
C MET A 368 -7.75 -35.98 -47.63
N ALA A 369 -8.60 -36.54 -48.49
CA ALA A 369 -9.67 -35.80 -49.13
C ALA A 369 -10.71 -35.28 -48.12
N ASN A 370 -11.46 -34.23 -48.47
CA ASN A 370 -12.49 -33.64 -47.62
C ASN A 370 -11.92 -33.15 -46.27
N SER A 371 -10.72 -32.53 -46.32
CA SER A 371 -10.05 -31.91 -45.17
C SER A 371 -9.65 -30.46 -45.48
N LEU A 372 -9.21 -29.70 -44.47
CA LEU A 372 -8.68 -28.35 -44.66
C LEU A 372 -7.31 -28.25 -44.00
N ILE A 373 -6.35 -27.66 -44.71
CA ILE A 373 -5.05 -27.33 -44.17
C ILE A 373 -4.59 -25.99 -44.75
N THR A 374 -3.98 -25.14 -43.92
CA THR A 374 -3.51 -23.80 -44.32
C THR A 374 -2.13 -23.52 -43.73
N PHE A 375 -1.17 -23.12 -44.56
CA PHE A 375 0.18 -22.79 -44.12
C PHE A 375 0.42 -21.28 -44.07
N ASN A 376 1.21 -20.83 -43.09
CA ASN A 376 1.79 -19.49 -43.03
C ASN A 376 3.23 -19.57 -42.53
N ASN A 377 4.19 -18.92 -43.21
CA ASN A 377 5.61 -18.89 -42.79
C ASN A 377 6.25 -20.26 -42.48
N THR A 378 5.76 -21.35 -43.10
CA THR A 378 6.14 -22.76 -42.86
C THR A 378 6.68 -23.35 -44.15
N GLU A 379 7.84 -24.00 -44.13
CA GLU A 379 8.43 -24.67 -45.32
C GLU A 379 8.55 -26.19 -45.13
N ILE A 380 8.28 -26.95 -46.21
CA ILE A 380 8.52 -28.39 -46.30
C ILE A 380 9.71 -28.62 -47.23
N THR A 381 10.86 -29.00 -46.67
CA THR A 381 12.13 -29.17 -47.43
C THR A 381 12.92 -30.39 -46.94
N LYS A 382 13.80 -30.96 -47.76
CA LYS A 382 14.69 -32.12 -47.43
C LYS A 382 14.00 -33.44 -47.04
N ASN A 383 12.67 -33.53 -47.06
CA ASN A 383 11.97 -34.78 -46.77
C ASN A 383 12.15 -35.77 -47.93
N GLY A 384 11.89 -37.06 -47.70
CA GLY A 384 11.80 -38.06 -48.78
C GLY A 384 10.67 -37.70 -49.75
N GLN A 385 9.50 -37.46 -49.20
CA GLN A 385 8.29 -37.01 -49.88
C GLN A 385 7.83 -35.71 -49.21
N GLY A 386 7.68 -34.63 -49.98
CA GLY A 386 7.24 -33.33 -49.46
C GLY A 386 5.78 -33.42 -49.01
N VAL A 387 4.87 -33.61 -49.96
CA VAL A 387 3.44 -33.79 -49.69
C VAL A 387 2.83 -34.90 -50.55
N SER A 388 2.17 -35.85 -49.88
CA SER A 388 1.28 -36.82 -50.51
C SER A 388 -0.17 -36.43 -50.20
N SER A 389 -0.98 -36.14 -51.23
CA SER A 389 -2.35 -35.63 -51.05
C SER A 389 -3.39 -36.36 -51.89
N ALA A 390 -4.52 -36.73 -51.29
CA ALA A 390 -5.67 -37.28 -52.01
C ALA A 390 -6.48 -36.23 -52.79
N GLU A 391 -6.23 -34.93 -52.56
CA GLU A 391 -6.91 -33.81 -53.24
C GLU A 391 -5.93 -32.68 -53.64
N VAL A 392 -6.36 -31.79 -54.53
CA VAL A 392 -5.52 -30.68 -55.00
C VAL A 392 -5.42 -29.61 -53.90
N LEU A 393 -4.21 -29.42 -53.38
CA LEU A 393 -3.92 -28.43 -52.34
C LEU A 393 -3.88 -26.99 -52.90
N ALA A 394 -4.07 -26.03 -51.99
CA ALA A 394 -4.02 -24.61 -52.33
C ALA A 394 -2.62 -24.19 -52.83
N PRO A 395 -2.50 -23.26 -53.80
CA PRO A 395 -1.22 -22.85 -54.38
C PRO A 395 -0.18 -22.41 -53.35
N GLU A 396 -0.62 -21.74 -52.28
CA GLU A 396 0.21 -21.22 -51.21
C GLU A 396 0.85 -22.32 -50.35
N ILE A 397 0.35 -23.56 -50.43
CA ILE A 397 1.00 -24.73 -49.84
C ILE A 397 2.04 -25.26 -50.83
N ILE A 398 1.65 -25.43 -52.10
CA ILE A 398 2.51 -25.95 -53.18
C ILE A 398 3.79 -25.12 -53.33
N GLU A 399 3.71 -23.78 -53.28
CA GLU A 399 4.88 -22.88 -53.36
C GLU A 399 5.87 -23.02 -52.19
N ARG A 400 5.46 -23.64 -51.08
CA ARG A 400 6.27 -23.82 -49.86
C ARG A 400 6.86 -25.23 -49.73
N VAL A 401 6.61 -26.10 -50.71
CA VAL A 401 7.13 -27.46 -50.79
C VAL A 401 8.23 -27.49 -51.85
N LYS A 402 9.49 -27.55 -51.42
CA LYS A 402 10.64 -27.42 -52.33
C LYS A 402 11.87 -28.15 -51.81
N GLY A 403 12.60 -28.82 -52.71
CA GLY A 403 13.87 -29.46 -52.36
C GLY A 403 13.71 -30.67 -51.44
N ASN A 404 12.56 -31.36 -51.53
CA ASN A 404 12.38 -32.73 -51.05
C ASN A 404 12.87 -33.70 -52.14
N THR A 405 12.99 -35.00 -51.85
CA THR A 405 13.41 -35.98 -52.89
C THR A 405 12.31 -36.19 -53.94
N LEU A 406 11.05 -36.10 -53.52
CA LEU A 406 9.87 -35.91 -54.35
C LEU A 406 9.01 -34.83 -53.70
N ASP A 407 8.82 -33.67 -54.34
CA ASP A 407 8.07 -32.57 -53.71
C ASP A 407 6.57 -32.89 -53.56
N LEU A 408 5.88 -33.41 -54.59
CA LEU A 408 4.43 -33.67 -54.58
C LEU A 408 4.04 -35.01 -55.21
N ASP A 409 3.03 -35.67 -54.65
CA ASP A 409 2.34 -36.82 -55.24
C ASP A 409 0.87 -36.97 -54.77
N ASN A 410 0.18 -37.99 -55.31
CA ASN A 410 -1.23 -38.28 -55.04
C ASN A 410 -1.50 -39.67 -54.45
N GLN A 411 -0.53 -40.29 -53.79
CA GLN A 411 -0.59 -41.68 -53.29
C GLN A 411 -1.00 -41.79 -51.81
N ALA A 412 -1.68 -40.78 -51.26
CA ALA A 412 -1.96 -40.66 -49.82
C ALA A 412 -2.63 -41.91 -49.21
N GLU A 413 -3.60 -42.52 -49.88
CA GLU A 413 -4.25 -43.76 -49.43
C GLU A 413 -3.26 -44.93 -49.32
N ALA A 414 -2.33 -45.05 -50.27
CA ALA A 414 -1.29 -46.07 -50.24
C ALA A 414 -0.32 -45.80 -49.08
N THR A 415 0.10 -44.54 -48.87
CA THR A 415 0.95 -44.14 -47.74
C THR A 415 0.29 -44.50 -46.40
N VAL A 416 -1.00 -44.17 -46.22
CA VAL A 416 -1.77 -44.54 -45.00
C VAL A 416 -1.77 -46.04 -44.75
N SER A 417 -1.86 -46.88 -45.79
CA SER A 417 -1.84 -48.35 -45.62
C SER A 417 -0.51 -48.90 -45.06
N THR A 418 0.55 -48.09 -45.01
CA THR A 418 1.88 -48.45 -44.46
C THR A 418 2.14 -47.91 -43.05
N LEU A 419 1.12 -47.32 -42.40
CA LEU A 419 1.20 -46.75 -41.06
C LEU A 419 0.57 -47.69 -40.02
N PRO A 420 0.98 -47.61 -38.74
CA PRO A 420 0.21 -48.21 -37.65
C PRO A 420 -1.24 -47.69 -37.66
N PRO A 421 -2.24 -48.53 -37.31
CA PRO A 421 -3.64 -48.12 -37.25
C PRO A 421 -3.83 -46.93 -36.29
N ALA A 422 -4.92 -46.18 -36.47
CA ALA A 422 -5.31 -45.15 -35.51
C ALA A 422 -5.61 -45.80 -34.14
N PRO A 423 -5.28 -45.15 -33.01
CA PRO A 423 -5.53 -45.70 -31.69
C PRO A 423 -7.05 -45.78 -31.40
N GLU A 424 -7.50 -46.90 -30.88
CA GLU A 424 -8.82 -47.03 -30.26
C GLU A 424 -8.69 -46.73 -28.77
N ILE A 425 -9.48 -45.79 -28.25
CA ILE A 425 -9.50 -45.43 -26.83
C ILE A 425 -10.63 -46.22 -26.14
N PRO A 426 -10.33 -47.17 -25.22
CA PRO A 426 -11.36 -47.99 -24.61
C PRO A 426 -12.35 -47.17 -23.78
N GLY A 427 -13.65 -47.41 -23.97
CA GLY A 427 -14.72 -46.80 -23.18
C GLY A 427 -15.19 -45.41 -23.63
N ILE A 428 -14.64 -44.86 -24.72
CA ILE A 428 -15.02 -43.56 -25.28
C ILE A 428 -15.91 -43.75 -26.52
N GLU A 429 -17.00 -42.98 -26.60
CA GLU A 429 -17.90 -43.00 -27.76
C GLU A 429 -17.35 -42.12 -28.88
N GLN A 430 -16.80 -42.76 -29.92
CA GLN A 430 -16.33 -42.07 -31.11
C GLN A 430 -17.49 -41.42 -31.87
N ARG A 431 -17.36 -40.12 -32.19
CA ARG A 431 -18.29 -39.44 -33.11
C ARG A 431 -18.31 -40.19 -34.46
N PRO A 432 -19.49 -40.66 -34.93
CA PRO A 432 -19.60 -41.37 -36.20
C PRO A 432 -19.43 -40.40 -37.38
N LEU A 433 -18.61 -40.80 -38.35
CA LEU A 433 -18.49 -40.09 -39.63
C LEU A 433 -19.79 -40.20 -40.42
N ARG A 434 -20.19 -39.10 -41.07
CA ARG A 434 -21.34 -39.05 -41.97
C ARG A 434 -20.86 -38.65 -43.36
N ALA A 435 -21.11 -39.50 -44.36
CA ALA A 435 -20.69 -39.25 -45.74
C ALA A 435 -21.31 -37.98 -46.38
N SER A 436 -22.36 -37.42 -45.77
CA SER A 436 -22.94 -36.12 -46.11
C SER A 436 -22.01 -34.94 -45.80
N ASP A 437 -21.23 -35.04 -44.71
CA ASP A 437 -20.60 -33.88 -44.10
C ASP A 437 -19.41 -33.41 -44.94
N LYS A 438 -19.21 -32.09 -45.00
CA LYS A 438 -18.12 -31.46 -45.75
C LYS A 438 -17.34 -30.55 -44.83
N ILE A 439 -16.01 -30.54 -45.00
CA ILE A 439 -15.14 -29.71 -44.17
C ILE A 439 -15.50 -28.22 -44.29
N GLY A 440 -15.84 -27.72 -45.49
CA GLY A 440 -16.29 -26.34 -45.67
C GLY A 440 -17.52 -25.95 -44.85
N ASP A 441 -18.48 -26.86 -44.67
CA ASP A 441 -19.67 -26.62 -43.84
C ASP A 441 -19.32 -26.60 -42.35
N ILE A 442 -18.36 -27.42 -41.92
CA ILE A 442 -17.86 -27.49 -40.54
C ILE A 442 -17.06 -26.23 -40.19
N VAL A 443 -16.18 -25.80 -41.11
CA VAL A 443 -15.40 -24.55 -41.03
C VAL A 443 -16.35 -23.36 -40.94
N ALA A 444 -17.33 -23.27 -41.85
CA ALA A 444 -18.33 -22.20 -41.84
C ALA A 444 -19.17 -22.21 -40.54
N GLN A 445 -19.59 -23.38 -40.05
CA GLN A 445 -20.30 -23.48 -38.77
C GLN A 445 -19.44 -23.09 -37.56
N ARG A 446 -18.12 -23.40 -37.57
CA ARG A 446 -17.22 -22.94 -36.51
C ARG A 446 -16.99 -21.43 -36.59
N LEU A 447 -16.67 -20.89 -37.76
CA LEU A 447 -16.51 -19.44 -37.97
C LEU A 447 -17.80 -18.68 -37.65
N GLU A 448 -18.99 -19.22 -37.94
CA GLU A 448 -20.26 -18.66 -37.48
C GLU A 448 -20.46 -18.75 -35.96
N ALA A 449 -20.00 -19.83 -35.31
CA ALA A 449 -20.08 -19.99 -33.86
C ALA A 449 -19.08 -19.08 -33.13
N GLU A 450 -17.88 -18.93 -33.67
CA GLU A 450 -16.84 -17.99 -33.23
C GLU A 450 -17.31 -16.56 -33.45
N THR A 451 -17.86 -16.21 -34.62
CA THR A 451 -18.47 -14.89 -34.87
C THR A 451 -19.70 -14.64 -33.98
N ARG A 452 -20.51 -15.66 -33.69
CA ARG A 452 -21.59 -15.54 -32.70
C ARG A 452 -21.05 -15.35 -31.29
N SER A 453 -19.94 -15.99 -30.93
CA SER A 453 -19.24 -15.72 -29.66
C SER A 453 -18.68 -14.29 -29.62
N ASP A 454 -18.03 -13.80 -30.67
CA ASP A 454 -17.53 -12.42 -30.80
C ASP A 454 -18.67 -11.36 -30.79
N SER A 455 -19.89 -11.76 -31.21
CA SER A 455 -21.09 -10.93 -31.09
C SER A 455 -21.83 -11.04 -29.75
N THR A 456 -21.43 -11.95 -28.85
CA THR A 456 -22.08 -12.18 -27.54
C THR A 456 -21.15 -12.06 -26.34
N VAL A 457 -19.83 -12.14 -26.53
CA VAL A 457 -18.85 -11.56 -25.63
C VAL A 457 -18.99 -10.05 -25.74
N ALA A 458 -19.43 -9.40 -24.66
CA ALA A 458 -19.41 -7.95 -24.60
C ALA A 458 -17.94 -7.49 -24.73
N ARG A 459 -17.65 -6.64 -25.72
CA ARG A 459 -16.29 -6.11 -25.99
C ARG A 459 -15.63 -5.48 -24.76
N TRP A 460 -16.46 -5.03 -23.82
CA TRP A 460 -16.13 -4.74 -22.44
C TRP A 460 -17.02 -5.62 -21.56
N SER A 461 -16.40 -6.47 -20.73
CA SER A 461 -17.03 -6.92 -19.49
C SER A 461 -17.31 -5.69 -18.64
N VAL A 462 -18.46 -5.63 -17.97
CA VAL A 462 -18.79 -4.55 -17.04
C VAL A 462 -19.34 -5.18 -15.78
N ILE A 463 -18.72 -4.86 -14.65
CA ILE A 463 -19.15 -5.24 -13.31
C ILE A 463 -19.27 -3.97 -12.46
N GLY A 464 -20.18 -3.96 -11.48
CA GLY A 464 -20.32 -2.78 -10.62
C GLY A 464 -21.43 -2.88 -9.58
N ASN A 465 -21.59 -1.80 -8.82
CA ASN A 465 -22.69 -1.56 -7.91
C ASN A 465 -23.19 -0.12 -8.11
N VAL A 466 -24.51 0.05 -8.25
CA VAL A 466 -25.18 1.34 -8.05
C VAL A 466 -26.02 1.24 -6.79
N MET A 467 -25.77 2.14 -5.83
CA MET A 467 -26.57 2.32 -4.64
C MET A 467 -27.37 3.62 -4.75
N LEU A 468 -28.68 3.56 -4.48
CA LEU A 468 -29.53 4.73 -4.27
C LEU A 468 -30.20 4.59 -2.90
N GLY A 469 -29.91 5.50 -2.00
CA GLY A 469 -30.35 5.46 -0.61
C GLY A 469 -30.99 6.75 -0.15
N THR A 470 -31.90 6.62 0.82
CA THR A 470 -32.41 7.76 1.59
C THR A 470 -32.56 7.38 3.05
N GLY A 471 -32.28 8.32 3.93
CA GLY A 471 -32.38 8.16 5.36
C GLY A 471 -32.94 9.42 6.01
N TYR A 472 -33.40 9.27 7.25
CA TYR A 472 -33.92 10.36 8.06
C TYR A 472 -33.30 10.25 9.46
N HIS A 473 -32.73 11.36 9.95
CA HIS A 473 -32.17 11.47 11.30
C HIS A 473 -33.10 12.33 12.17
N PHE A 474 -33.51 11.80 13.33
CA PHE A 474 -34.28 12.52 14.34
C PHE A 474 -33.37 12.81 15.54
N VAL A 475 -32.73 13.98 15.49
CA VAL A 475 -31.78 14.42 16.52
C VAL A 475 -32.50 15.19 17.62
N ASN A 476 -32.24 14.82 18.87
CA ASN A 476 -32.83 15.38 20.07
C ASN A 476 -31.74 15.61 21.13
N THR A 477 -31.27 16.85 21.24
CA THR A 477 -30.48 17.34 22.38
C THR A 477 -31.29 17.36 23.68
N SER A 478 -30.57 17.34 24.79
CA SER A 478 -31.03 17.58 26.17
C SER A 478 -31.69 18.96 26.36
N LYS A 479 -32.04 19.28 27.61
CA LYS A 479 -32.64 20.55 28.03
C LYS A 479 -31.88 21.15 29.21
N ASN A 480 -31.92 22.46 29.34
CA ASN A 480 -31.64 23.09 30.62
C ASN A 480 -32.84 22.83 31.55
N ASP A 481 -32.76 21.78 32.36
CA ASP A 481 -33.78 21.45 33.37
C ASP A 481 -33.50 22.12 34.75
N SER A 482 -32.58 23.09 34.81
CA SER A 482 -32.34 23.94 35.99
C SER A 482 -33.31 25.14 36.03
N ASP A 483 -33.46 25.77 37.21
CA ASP A 483 -34.24 27.00 37.38
C ASP A 483 -33.48 28.28 36.92
N GLU A 484 -32.22 28.16 36.48
CA GLU A 484 -31.34 29.28 36.10
C GLU A 484 -31.02 29.29 34.60
N THR A 485 -30.67 30.45 34.05
CA THR A 485 -30.22 30.56 32.65
C THR A 485 -28.75 30.18 32.56
N ILE A 486 -28.42 29.18 31.73
CA ILE A 486 -27.05 28.77 31.48
C ILE A 486 -26.53 29.54 30.25
N GLU A 487 -25.39 30.21 30.38
CA GLU A 487 -24.66 30.80 29.25
C GLU A 487 -23.50 29.86 28.88
N ILE A 488 -23.43 29.43 27.61
CA ILE A 488 -22.35 28.61 27.07
C ILE A 488 -21.82 29.28 25.80
N ASP A 489 -20.52 29.60 25.78
CA ASP A 489 -19.83 30.39 24.76
C ASP A 489 -20.51 31.73 24.42
N THR A 490 -21.43 31.71 23.46
CA THR A 490 -22.23 32.87 23.03
C THR A 490 -23.74 32.61 23.00
N ASP A 491 -24.19 31.43 23.43
CA ASP A 491 -25.60 31.04 23.50
C ASP A 491 -26.14 31.16 24.95
N THR A 492 -27.44 31.35 25.08
CA THR A 492 -28.12 31.69 26.34
C THR A 492 -29.35 30.80 26.53
N ILE A 493 -29.14 29.65 27.18
CA ILE A 493 -30.14 28.58 27.30
C ILE A 493 -31.00 28.82 28.53
N ALA A 494 -32.22 29.29 28.32
CA ALA A 494 -33.19 29.54 29.39
C ALA A 494 -33.77 28.22 29.98
N PRO A 495 -34.29 28.24 31.23
CA PRO A 495 -34.98 27.11 31.84
C PRO A 495 -36.06 26.49 30.95
N GLY A 496 -35.90 25.20 30.66
CA GLY A 496 -36.78 24.40 29.81
C GLY A 496 -36.51 24.50 28.31
N ASP A 497 -35.59 25.34 27.83
CA ASP A 497 -35.14 25.31 26.43
C ASP A 497 -34.08 24.22 26.21
N LYS A 498 -33.71 24.00 24.93
CA LYS A 498 -32.76 22.96 24.51
C LYS A 498 -31.40 23.55 24.16
N PHE A 499 -30.35 22.79 24.41
CA PHE A 499 -29.02 23.07 23.88
C PHE A 499 -28.97 22.90 22.35
N SER A 500 -28.08 23.65 21.70
CA SER A 500 -27.87 23.61 20.25
C SER A 500 -27.47 22.22 19.75
N ASN A 501 -27.96 21.82 18.57
CA ASN A 501 -27.52 20.60 17.90
C ASN A 501 -26.37 20.91 16.94
N ASN A 502 -25.15 20.58 17.34
CA ASN A 502 -23.95 20.67 16.51
C ASN A 502 -23.46 19.27 16.03
N PHE A 503 -24.20 18.19 16.37
CA PHE A 503 -23.71 16.80 16.27
C PHE A 503 -24.06 16.11 14.95
N GLN A 504 -25.31 16.24 14.48
CA GLN A 504 -25.84 15.49 13.32
C GLN A 504 -26.86 16.33 12.55
N VAL A 505 -26.84 16.23 11.22
CA VAL A 505 -27.77 16.95 10.33
C VAL A 505 -29.18 16.36 10.46
N PRO A 506 -30.16 17.09 11.03
CA PRO A 506 -31.49 16.54 11.25
C PRO A 506 -32.34 16.57 9.97
N GLY A 507 -33.26 15.61 9.86
CA GLY A 507 -34.20 15.51 8.75
C GLY A 507 -33.75 14.53 7.66
N LEU A 508 -34.21 14.76 6.43
CA LEU A 508 -34.02 13.86 5.30
C LEU A 508 -32.65 14.05 4.64
N ALA A 509 -31.92 12.94 4.52
CA ALA A 509 -30.72 12.83 3.68
C ALA A 509 -30.98 11.85 2.51
N SER A 510 -30.31 12.09 1.40
CA SER A 510 -30.24 11.18 0.25
C SER A 510 -28.78 10.90 -0.08
N ARG A 511 -28.47 9.66 -0.42
CA ARG A 511 -27.13 9.19 -0.76
C ARG A 511 -27.20 8.40 -2.06
N ALA A 512 -26.21 8.53 -2.92
CA ALA A 512 -26.07 7.72 -4.12
C ALA A 512 -24.60 7.36 -4.28
N SER A 513 -24.30 6.11 -4.62
CA SER A 513 -22.93 5.73 -4.98
C SER A 513 -22.91 4.82 -6.19
N VAL A 514 -21.83 4.93 -6.97
CA VAL A 514 -21.64 4.17 -8.20
C VAL A 514 -20.19 3.71 -8.26
N TYR A 515 -19.99 2.40 -8.16
CA TYR A 515 -18.74 1.75 -8.58
C TYR A 515 -18.98 0.99 -9.88
N MET A 516 -18.17 1.24 -10.90
CA MET A 516 -18.22 0.56 -12.18
C MET A 516 -16.81 0.25 -12.67
N PHE A 517 -16.53 -1.02 -12.89
CA PHE A 517 -15.30 -1.51 -13.53
C PHE A 517 -15.64 -2.16 -14.86
N MET A 518 -15.15 -1.58 -15.95
CA MET A 518 -15.21 -2.12 -17.29
C MET A 518 -13.85 -2.70 -17.66
N GLN A 519 -13.81 -3.89 -18.25
CA GLN A 519 -12.59 -4.51 -18.77
C GLN A 519 -12.78 -5.04 -20.19
N SER A 520 -11.93 -4.66 -21.12
CA SER A 520 -11.99 -5.14 -22.51
C SER A 520 -11.31 -6.49 -22.70
N ILE A 521 -11.64 -7.17 -23.81
CA ILE A 521 -11.01 -8.44 -24.22
C ILE A 521 -9.49 -8.28 -24.40
N ASP A 522 -9.03 -7.11 -24.84
CA ASP A 522 -7.62 -6.76 -24.99
C ASP A 522 -6.99 -6.11 -23.74
N GLY A 523 -7.61 -6.31 -22.57
CA GLY A 523 -7.02 -6.01 -21.26
C GLY A 523 -7.06 -4.55 -20.81
N LYS A 524 -7.73 -3.67 -21.56
CA LYS A 524 -7.95 -2.28 -21.15
C LYS A 524 -8.98 -2.21 -20.02
N THR A 525 -8.92 -1.19 -19.18
CA THR A 525 -9.91 -0.94 -18.12
C THR A 525 -10.45 0.49 -18.15
N ILE A 526 -11.71 0.63 -17.73
CA ILE A 526 -12.30 1.91 -17.31
C ILE A 526 -12.91 1.66 -15.93
N GLU A 527 -12.50 2.43 -14.95
CA GLU A 527 -12.95 2.35 -13.56
C GLU A 527 -13.55 3.70 -13.16
N PHE A 528 -14.78 3.70 -12.67
CA PHE A 528 -15.48 4.88 -12.19
C PHE A 528 -15.99 4.62 -10.78
N ASN A 529 -15.63 5.50 -9.84
CA ASN A 529 -16.14 5.47 -8.48
C ASN A 529 -16.69 6.84 -8.09
N THR A 530 -17.88 6.89 -7.49
CA THR A 530 -18.36 8.12 -6.88
C THR A 530 -19.31 7.88 -5.72
N ASP A 531 -19.21 8.72 -4.69
CA ASP A 531 -20.19 8.86 -3.62
C ASP A 531 -20.75 10.29 -3.63
N LEU A 532 -22.08 10.38 -3.53
CA LEU A 532 -22.85 11.63 -3.62
C LEU A 532 -23.79 11.71 -2.40
N SER A 533 -23.76 12.80 -1.65
CA SER A 533 -24.73 13.07 -0.57
C SER A 533 -25.52 14.36 -0.79
N ILE A 534 -26.77 14.37 -0.31
CA ILE A 534 -27.70 15.49 -0.32
C ILE A 534 -28.35 15.56 1.06
N ASP A 535 -28.20 16.69 1.74
CA ASP A 535 -28.78 16.97 3.07
C ASP A 535 -29.08 18.48 3.21
N SER A 536 -29.65 18.91 4.33
CA SER A 536 -30.05 20.32 4.57
C SER A 536 -28.87 21.28 4.80
N TRP A 537 -27.69 20.74 5.11
CA TRP A 537 -26.47 21.47 5.46
C TRP A 537 -25.53 21.64 4.26
N ASN A 538 -25.08 20.53 3.67
CA ASN A 538 -24.17 20.48 2.54
C ASN A 538 -24.85 20.69 1.19
N LYS A 539 -26.18 20.48 1.11
CA LYS A 539 -27.03 20.58 -0.11
C LYS A 539 -26.73 19.54 -1.20
N PHE A 540 -25.49 19.46 -1.66
CA PHE A 540 -24.98 18.43 -2.57
C PHE A 540 -23.45 18.34 -2.39
N SER A 541 -22.96 17.20 -1.91
CA SER A 541 -21.54 16.94 -1.70
C SER A 541 -21.12 15.70 -2.49
N PRO A 542 -20.41 15.86 -3.61
CA PRO A 542 -19.78 14.77 -4.34
C PRO A 542 -18.37 14.52 -3.80
N ASN A 543 -18.14 13.41 -3.10
CA ASN A 543 -16.82 13.05 -2.56
C ASN A 543 -16.76 11.56 -2.15
N PRO A 544 -15.88 10.73 -2.76
CA PRO A 544 -15.03 11.04 -3.91
C PRO A 544 -15.80 11.04 -5.24
N VAL A 545 -15.16 11.52 -6.30
CA VAL A 545 -15.53 11.29 -7.71
C VAL A 545 -14.26 10.98 -8.48
N SER A 546 -14.10 9.76 -9.00
CA SER A 546 -12.92 9.36 -9.77
C SER A 546 -13.27 8.58 -11.04
N LEU A 547 -12.49 8.81 -12.10
CA LEU A 547 -12.57 8.10 -13.37
C LEU A 547 -11.15 7.75 -13.85
N THR A 548 -10.81 6.46 -13.84
CA THR A 548 -9.54 5.92 -14.33
C THR A 548 -9.74 5.17 -15.65
N TYR A 549 -8.84 5.38 -16.62
CA TYR A 549 -8.68 4.54 -17.81
C TYR A 549 -7.27 3.94 -17.82
N THR A 550 -7.15 2.66 -18.17
CA THR A 550 -5.84 1.99 -18.35
C THR A 550 -5.82 1.15 -19.63
N ASP A 551 -4.69 1.17 -20.34
CA ASP A 551 -4.32 0.21 -21.39
C ASP A 551 -2.83 -0.19 -21.27
N ALA A 552 -2.31 -0.96 -22.22
CA ALA A 552 -0.93 -1.45 -22.21
C ALA A 552 0.15 -0.34 -22.26
N TYR A 553 -0.22 0.90 -22.56
CA TYR A 553 0.65 2.07 -22.62
C TYR A 553 0.16 3.22 -21.74
N ASN A 554 -1.14 3.48 -21.67
CA ASN A 554 -1.71 4.65 -20.99
C ASN A 554 -2.33 4.27 -19.65
N ARG A 555 -2.14 5.09 -18.61
CA ARG A 555 -3.05 5.19 -17.46
C ARG A 555 -3.42 6.66 -17.27
N ALA A 556 -4.70 6.97 -17.12
CA ALA A 556 -5.21 8.33 -16.91
C ALA A 556 -6.27 8.32 -15.81
N THR A 557 -6.15 9.19 -14.83
CA THR A 557 -7.11 9.36 -13.71
C THR A 557 -7.63 10.79 -13.70
N LEU A 558 -8.94 10.95 -13.53
CA LEU A 558 -9.62 12.24 -13.43
C LEU A 558 -10.45 12.29 -12.14
N GLY A 559 -10.51 13.46 -11.49
CA GLY A 559 -11.21 13.66 -10.22
C GLY A 559 -10.31 13.38 -9.01
N ASP A 560 -10.87 12.79 -7.95
CA ASP A 560 -10.19 12.49 -6.69
C ASP A 560 -9.26 11.26 -6.81
N PHE A 561 -8.00 11.41 -6.43
CA PHE A 561 -7.06 10.31 -6.27
C PHE A 561 -5.97 10.61 -5.23
N GLN A 562 -5.42 9.56 -4.62
CA GLN A 562 -4.27 9.65 -3.73
C GLN A 562 -2.99 9.35 -4.52
N LEU A 563 -2.02 10.24 -4.49
CA LEU A 563 -0.66 9.99 -5.00
C LEU A 563 0.22 9.42 -3.89
N MET A 564 1.05 8.44 -4.26
CA MET A 564 2.04 7.79 -3.41
C MET A 564 3.39 7.64 -4.13
N GLY A 565 4.46 7.65 -3.34
CA GLY A 565 5.86 7.52 -3.73
C GLY A 565 6.69 7.13 -2.51
N GLY A 566 7.95 7.55 -2.46
CA GLY A 566 8.80 7.33 -1.29
C GLY A 566 8.40 8.17 -0.07
N ASP A 567 8.53 7.58 1.13
CA ASP A 567 8.16 8.10 2.45
C ASP A 567 8.90 9.38 2.87
N THR A 568 9.94 9.74 2.12
CA THR A 568 10.75 10.96 2.30
C THR A 568 10.18 12.18 1.57
N TYR A 569 9.34 12.00 0.54
CA TYR A 569 8.88 13.12 -0.29
C TYR A 569 7.39 13.06 -0.68
N MET A 570 6.78 11.88 -0.77
CA MET A 570 5.38 11.72 -1.17
C MET A 570 4.77 10.43 -0.57
N ALA A 571 4.73 10.33 0.75
CA ALA A 571 4.04 9.21 1.43
C ALA A 571 2.52 9.22 1.15
N GLY A 572 1.95 10.42 1.01
CA GLY A 572 0.56 10.60 0.60
C GLY A 572 0.29 12.04 0.20
N LEU A 573 -0.32 12.24 -0.97
CA LEU A 573 -0.81 13.54 -1.43
C LEU A 573 -2.18 13.34 -2.10
N PRO A 574 -3.30 13.76 -1.47
CA PRO A 574 -4.60 13.78 -2.13
C PRO A 574 -4.61 14.83 -3.24
N ILE A 575 -5.30 14.54 -4.34
CA ILE A 575 -5.47 15.45 -5.48
C ILE A 575 -6.89 15.30 -6.03
N PHE A 576 -7.63 16.41 -6.12
CA PHE A 576 -8.77 16.55 -7.02
C PHE A 576 -8.31 17.20 -8.33
N GLY A 577 -8.15 16.40 -9.40
CA GLY A 577 -7.66 16.90 -10.68
C GLY A 577 -7.41 15.84 -11.74
N ILE A 578 -6.16 15.74 -12.20
CA ILE A 578 -5.73 14.86 -13.31
C ILE A 578 -4.38 14.22 -12.99
N ASP A 579 -4.27 12.90 -13.22
CA ASP A 579 -3.01 12.14 -13.29
C ASP A 579 -2.95 11.41 -14.64
N TYR A 580 -1.77 11.36 -15.27
CA TYR A 580 -1.52 10.62 -16.50
C TYR A 580 -0.13 9.98 -16.48
N THR A 581 -0.05 8.70 -16.85
CA THR A 581 1.19 7.94 -16.99
C THR A 581 1.24 7.23 -18.34
N LEU A 582 2.32 7.46 -19.10
CA LEU A 582 2.63 6.82 -20.37
C LEU A 582 3.80 5.83 -20.21
N SER A 583 3.50 4.54 -20.33
CA SER A 583 4.45 3.43 -20.37
C SER A 583 5.00 3.22 -21.78
N LEU A 584 6.32 3.12 -21.91
CA LEU A 584 7.03 3.02 -23.20
C LEU A 584 8.07 1.89 -23.19
N LEU A 585 8.02 1.06 -24.24
CA LEU A 585 8.83 -0.15 -24.42
C LEU A 585 8.61 -1.17 -23.28
N LYS A 586 9.08 -2.41 -23.49
CA LYS A 586 9.05 -3.46 -22.47
C LYS A 586 10.44 -4.04 -22.24
N ASN A 587 10.71 -4.43 -20.99
CA ASN A 587 11.93 -5.13 -20.61
C ASN A 587 11.79 -6.66 -20.79
N ASN A 588 12.85 -7.42 -20.50
CA ASN A 588 12.88 -8.88 -20.67
C ASN A 588 11.93 -9.68 -19.74
N ALA A 589 11.14 -9.01 -18.92
CA ALA A 589 10.10 -9.59 -18.07
C ALA A 589 8.70 -9.01 -18.36
N ASP A 590 8.49 -8.45 -19.56
CA ASP A 590 7.24 -7.87 -20.06
C ASP A 590 6.72 -6.62 -19.30
N GLN A 591 7.52 -6.09 -18.37
CA GLN A 591 7.23 -4.85 -17.63
C GLN A 591 7.62 -3.61 -18.46
N PRO A 592 6.95 -2.44 -18.27
CA PRO A 592 7.36 -1.17 -18.89
C PRO A 592 8.82 -0.82 -18.64
N LEU A 593 9.59 -0.60 -19.71
CA LEU A 593 11.01 -0.25 -19.62
C LEU A 593 11.21 1.23 -19.21
N PHE A 594 10.35 2.10 -19.71
CA PHE A 594 10.24 3.50 -19.29
C PHE A 594 8.78 3.83 -18.94
N GLN A 595 8.57 4.77 -18.02
CA GLN A 595 7.27 5.42 -17.85
C GLN A 595 7.47 6.93 -17.70
N LEU A 596 6.53 7.72 -18.23
CA LEU A 596 6.47 9.18 -18.12
C LEU A 596 5.16 9.55 -17.44
N GLY A 597 5.21 10.05 -16.21
CA GLY A 597 4.03 10.42 -15.43
C GLY A 597 3.93 11.93 -15.19
N GLY A 598 2.71 12.44 -15.00
CA GLY A 598 2.44 13.84 -14.68
C GLY A 598 1.03 14.07 -14.14
N PHE A 599 0.89 14.99 -13.18
CA PHE A 599 -0.38 15.28 -12.51
C PHE A 599 -0.55 16.78 -12.20
N PHE A 600 -1.80 17.20 -11.96
CA PHE A 600 -2.19 18.56 -11.57
C PHE A 600 -3.57 18.55 -10.87
N GLY A 601 -3.73 19.26 -9.74
CA GLY A 601 -5.05 19.48 -9.13
C GLY A 601 -5.06 20.28 -7.81
N GLU A 602 -6.24 20.32 -7.16
CA GLU A 602 -6.44 20.85 -5.80
C GLU A 602 -6.05 19.76 -4.79
N ALA A 603 -5.06 20.04 -3.93
CA ALA A 603 -4.59 19.13 -2.88
C ALA A 603 -5.17 19.45 -1.50
N GLN A 604 -5.51 20.71 -1.24
CA GLN A 604 -6.18 21.17 -0.03
C GLN A 604 -7.29 22.15 -0.42
N ARG A 605 -8.46 21.97 0.18
CA ARG A 605 -9.65 22.80 -0.03
C ARG A 605 -9.52 24.12 0.74
N SER A 606 -9.81 25.22 0.06
CA SER A 606 -9.99 26.53 0.72
C SER A 606 -11.18 26.51 1.70
N LEU A 607 -10.96 27.09 2.89
CA LEU A 607 -11.95 27.39 3.92
C LEU A 607 -11.98 28.92 4.15
N VAL A 608 -13.17 29.50 4.26
CA VAL A 608 -13.43 30.95 4.12
C VAL A 608 -14.38 31.43 5.23
N GLU A 609 -14.09 32.58 5.83
CA GLU A 609 -14.79 33.13 7.02
C GLU A 609 -16.31 33.19 6.79
N GLY A 610 -17.09 32.68 7.75
CA GLY A 610 -18.55 32.68 7.73
C GLY A 610 -19.18 31.71 6.71
N ALA A 611 -18.40 30.90 6.00
CA ALA A 611 -18.91 29.76 5.25
C ALA A 611 -19.22 28.58 6.19
N ARG A 612 -20.17 27.73 5.81
CA ARG A 612 -20.50 26.50 6.55
C ARG A 612 -19.29 25.57 6.59
N HIS A 613 -18.96 25.06 7.77
CA HIS A 613 -17.93 24.04 7.87
C HIS A 613 -18.42 22.74 7.17
N PRO A 614 -17.62 22.13 6.27
CA PRO A 614 -18.09 21.02 5.44
C PRO A 614 -18.14 19.66 6.14
N TYR A 615 -17.59 19.55 7.35
CA TYR A 615 -17.50 18.29 8.10
C TYR A 615 -18.23 18.30 9.45
N LEU A 616 -18.55 19.49 9.99
CA LEU A 616 -19.28 19.67 11.23
C LEU A 616 -20.64 20.34 10.95
N TYR A 617 -21.66 20.01 11.74
CA TYR A 617 -23.02 20.50 11.54
C TYR A 617 -23.30 21.74 12.38
N ASN A 618 -24.07 22.68 11.82
CA ASN A 618 -24.43 23.96 12.45
C ASN A 618 -23.23 24.91 12.72
N ASP A 619 -22.06 24.54 12.20
CA ASP A 619 -20.76 25.13 12.48
C ASP A 619 -20.24 26.03 11.33
N TYR A 620 -19.51 27.09 11.64
CA TYR A 620 -19.12 28.12 10.66
C TYR A 620 -17.65 28.49 10.82
N ILE A 621 -16.94 28.50 9.69
CA ILE A 621 -15.48 28.72 9.64
C ILE A 621 -15.16 30.13 10.18
N ASP A 622 -14.41 30.19 11.26
CA ASP A 622 -13.92 31.43 11.87
C ASP A 622 -12.57 31.90 11.28
N ASP A 623 -12.16 33.15 11.57
CA ASP A 623 -10.81 33.68 11.21
C ASP A 623 -9.66 32.82 11.78
N GLY A 624 -9.92 32.01 12.82
CA GLY A 624 -8.96 31.05 13.37
C GLY A 624 -8.82 29.72 12.58
N GLU A 625 -9.72 29.44 11.63
CA GLU A 625 -9.82 28.15 10.93
C GLU A 625 -9.57 28.24 9.42
N LEU A 626 -9.28 29.45 8.92
CA LEU A 626 -9.09 29.74 7.51
C LEU A 626 -7.97 28.91 6.88
N GLN A 627 -8.24 28.33 5.71
CA GLN A 627 -7.26 27.56 4.93
C GLN A 627 -7.20 28.04 3.48
N ALA A 628 -5.99 28.15 2.93
CA ALA A 628 -5.76 28.48 1.53
C ALA A 628 -6.05 27.27 0.61
N GLN A 629 -6.30 27.52 -0.68
CA GLN A 629 -6.36 26.43 -1.66
C GLN A 629 -4.93 26.02 -2.05
N ARG A 630 -4.50 24.82 -1.65
CA ARG A 630 -3.24 24.25 -2.14
C ARG A 630 -3.45 23.64 -3.52
N LEU A 631 -2.80 24.21 -4.54
CA LEU A 631 -2.68 23.59 -5.87
C LEU A 631 -1.36 22.84 -5.93
N ALA A 632 -1.39 21.56 -6.34
CA ALA A 632 -0.20 20.75 -6.50
C ALA A 632 -0.11 20.13 -7.89
N TYR A 633 1.11 20.07 -8.43
CA TYR A 633 1.40 19.44 -9.71
C TYR A 633 2.84 18.90 -9.75
N GLY A 634 3.08 17.96 -10.65
CA GLY A 634 4.38 17.30 -10.73
C GLY A 634 4.45 16.28 -11.85
N GLY A 635 5.56 15.55 -11.89
CA GLY A 635 5.76 14.50 -12.87
C GLY A 635 7.02 13.67 -12.61
N PHE A 636 7.15 12.56 -13.33
CA PHE A 636 8.26 11.63 -13.16
C PHE A 636 8.65 10.91 -14.45
N ILE A 637 9.88 10.41 -14.47
CA ILE A 637 10.43 9.45 -15.42
C ILE A 637 10.81 8.20 -14.62
N LYS A 638 10.20 7.05 -14.93
CA LYS A 638 10.62 5.74 -14.43
C LYS A 638 11.49 5.03 -15.48
N TRP A 639 12.50 4.30 -15.02
CA TRP A 639 13.36 3.43 -15.83
C TRP A 639 13.53 2.07 -15.14
N ALA A 640 13.18 0.99 -15.83
CA ALA A 640 13.19 -0.38 -15.30
C ALA A 640 13.89 -1.36 -16.27
N PRO A 641 15.23 -1.30 -16.41
CA PRO A 641 15.97 -2.04 -17.44
C PRO A 641 15.93 -3.56 -17.27
N VAL A 642 15.73 -4.05 -16.04
CA VAL A 642 15.66 -5.49 -15.72
C VAL A 642 14.64 -5.72 -14.60
N ARG A 643 14.08 -6.93 -14.51
CA ARG A 643 13.13 -7.35 -13.45
C ARG A 643 13.58 -7.07 -12.00
N ARG A 644 14.90 -6.91 -11.79
CA ARG A 644 15.55 -6.77 -10.48
C ARG A 644 16.02 -5.34 -10.15
N PHE A 645 15.75 -4.37 -11.02
CA PHE A 645 16.08 -2.97 -10.77
C PHE A 645 15.15 -2.03 -11.53
N ASP A 646 14.54 -1.11 -10.79
CA ASP A 646 13.85 0.06 -11.33
C ASP A 646 14.18 1.31 -10.50
N ALA A 647 14.13 2.46 -11.15
CA ALA A 647 14.32 3.77 -10.52
C ALA A 647 13.36 4.81 -11.09
N LYS A 648 12.86 5.70 -10.24
CA LYS A 648 11.99 6.83 -10.58
C LYS A 648 12.76 8.13 -10.32
N PHE A 649 12.60 9.11 -11.19
CA PHE A 649 13.13 10.46 -11.03
C PHE A 649 11.98 11.44 -11.26
N GLY A 650 11.80 12.47 -10.45
CA GLY A 650 10.66 13.36 -10.61
C GLY A 650 10.77 14.71 -9.92
N ALA A 651 9.71 15.49 -10.10
CA ALA A 651 9.53 16.81 -9.51
C ALA A 651 8.11 16.94 -8.96
N LEU A 652 7.98 17.64 -7.84
CA LEU A 652 6.75 18.12 -7.23
C LEU A 652 6.83 19.64 -7.08
N TYR A 653 5.71 20.31 -7.27
CA TYR A 653 5.49 21.70 -6.90
C TYR A 653 4.12 21.82 -6.24
N ALA A 654 4.01 22.68 -5.22
CA ALA A 654 2.72 23.07 -4.65
C ALA A 654 2.71 24.54 -4.26
N ASN A 655 1.56 25.20 -4.37
CA ASN A 655 1.37 26.62 -4.08
C ASN A 655 0.00 26.87 -3.43
N ASP A 656 0.00 27.69 -2.37
CA ASP A 656 -1.19 28.03 -1.60
C ASP A 656 -1.82 29.36 -2.08
N GLU A 657 -3.02 29.29 -2.66
CA GLU A 657 -3.76 30.45 -3.15
C GLU A 657 -4.95 30.77 -2.23
N LEU A 658 -4.83 31.80 -1.38
CA LEU A 658 -5.92 32.29 -0.53
C LEU A 658 -6.84 33.29 -1.27
N LYS A 659 -6.26 34.19 -2.07
CA LYS A 659 -6.95 35.37 -2.67
C LYS A 659 -7.64 35.10 -4.00
N ASP A 660 -7.00 34.36 -4.91
CA ASP A 660 -7.52 34.00 -6.24
C ASP A 660 -7.42 32.47 -6.48
N PRO A 661 -8.06 31.64 -5.62
CA PRO A 661 -8.05 30.19 -5.78
C PRO A 661 -8.65 29.77 -7.13
N LEU A 662 -7.98 28.84 -7.80
CA LEU A 662 -8.37 28.34 -9.11
C LEU A 662 -9.77 27.70 -9.13
N LEU A 663 -10.20 26.99 -8.09
CA LEU A 663 -11.46 26.21 -8.11
C LEU A 663 -12.59 26.71 -7.19
N ARG A 664 -12.34 27.72 -6.35
CA ARG A 664 -13.28 28.15 -5.29
C ARG A 664 -13.37 29.68 -5.23
N ASP A 665 -14.19 30.19 -4.32
CA ASP A 665 -14.18 31.61 -3.95
C ASP A 665 -12.99 31.92 -3.04
N GLY A 666 -12.46 33.14 -3.15
CA GLY A 666 -11.26 33.60 -2.45
C GLY A 666 -11.54 34.42 -1.19
N ALA A 667 -10.51 34.49 -0.35
CA ALA A 667 -10.50 35.20 0.94
C ALA A 667 -9.82 36.58 0.87
N SER A 668 -10.01 37.38 1.93
CA SER A 668 -9.45 38.73 2.07
C SER A 668 -7.96 38.73 2.43
N GLU A 669 -7.18 39.66 1.87
CA GLU A 669 -5.74 39.86 2.19
C GLU A 669 -5.48 40.29 3.65
N LYS A 670 -6.51 40.51 4.46
CA LYS A 670 -6.42 40.92 5.87
C LYS A 670 -6.53 39.76 6.86
N TRP A 671 -7.08 38.64 6.42
CA TRP A 671 -7.35 37.50 7.28
C TRP A 671 -6.10 36.65 7.47
N THR A 672 -6.04 35.89 8.57
CA THR A 672 -4.87 35.07 8.91
C THR A 672 -5.25 33.59 8.82
N THR A 673 -4.58 32.82 7.96
CA THR A 673 -4.83 31.37 7.90
C THR A 673 -4.31 30.66 9.16
N SER A 674 -4.96 29.55 9.51
CA SER A 674 -4.53 28.64 10.58
C SER A 674 -3.16 28.03 10.26
N ASP A 675 -3.05 27.50 9.04
CA ASP A 675 -1.80 27.05 8.43
C ASP A 675 -1.03 28.23 7.79
N PRO A 676 0.30 28.33 7.92
CA PRO A 676 1.09 29.32 7.19
C PRO A 676 1.16 29.01 5.69
N MET A 677 0.96 30.03 4.85
CA MET A 677 0.92 29.91 3.39
C MET A 677 2.29 29.54 2.82
N GLN A 678 2.36 28.53 1.94
CA GLN A 678 3.60 28.00 1.40
C GLN A 678 3.56 27.81 -0.13
N GLU A 679 4.60 28.27 -0.81
CA GLU A 679 4.97 27.83 -2.17
C GLU A 679 6.16 26.87 -2.05
N SER A 680 6.22 25.79 -2.82
CA SER A 680 7.25 24.75 -2.66
C SER A 680 7.64 24.04 -3.95
N PHE A 681 8.89 23.58 -3.98
CA PHE A 681 9.44 22.77 -5.06
C PHE A 681 10.34 21.66 -4.49
N THR A 682 10.19 20.44 -5.03
CA THR A 682 10.95 19.26 -4.61
C THR A 682 11.35 18.45 -5.83
N LEU A 683 12.64 18.14 -5.99
CA LEU A 683 13.11 17.07 -6.87
C LEU A 683 13.31 15.79 -6.07
N TYR A 684 13.05 14.63 -6.68
CA TYR A 684 13.25 13.33 -6.04
C TYR A 684 13.79 12.28 -7.00
N ALA A 685 14.44 11.27 -6.43
CA ALA A 685 14.76 10.01 -7.07
C ALA A 685 14.52 8.85 -6.08
N ASP A 686 13.94 7.75 -6.57
CA ASP A 686 13.86 6.48 -5.85
C ASP A 686 14.47 5.34 -6.69
N GLY A 687 14.77 4.23 -6.03
CA GLY A 687 15.24 3.00 -6.67
C GLY A 687 14.94 1.77 -5.84
N ASN A 688 14.60 0.68 -6.52
CA ASN A 688 14.35 -0.64 -5.94
C ASN A 688 15.34 -1.63 -6.55
N TRP A 689 15.97 -2.47 -5.72
CA TRP A 689 16.89 -3.52 -6.15
C TRP A 689 16.51 -4.87 -5.50
N LEU A 690 16.50 -5.94 -6.30
CA LEU A 690 16.24 -7.31 -5.84
C LEU A 690 17.46 -8.20 -6.09
N PHE A 691 18.18 -8.58 -5.02
CA PHE A 691 19.39 -9.40 -5.10
C PHE A 691 19.12 -10.90 -4.84
N PHE A 692 20.16 -11.72 -4.94
CA PHE A 692 20.14 -13.19 -4.78
C PHE A 692 21.57 -13.67 -4.48
N PRO A 693 21.81 -14.72 -3.66
CA PRO A 693 20.86 -15.64 -3.01
C PRO A 693 20.25 -15.12 -1.70
N GLY A 694 19.07 -15.63 -1.39
CA GLY A 694 18.15 -15.02 -0.43
C GLY A 694 17.43 -13.85 -1.10
N ASP A 695 16.13 -13.73 -0.91
CA ASP A 695 15.36 -12.62 -1.48
C ASP A 695 15.65 -11.38 -0.64
N ILE A 696 16.55 -10.55 -1.16
CA ILE A 696 17.01 -9.27 -0.60
C ILE A 696 16.37 -8.17 -1.43
N GLU A 697 15.45 -7.43 -0.83
CA GLU A 697 14.89 -6.19 -1.38
C GLU A 697 15.60 -5.01 -0.73
N LEU A 698 16.13 -4.10 -1.54
CA LEU A 698 16.68 -2.83 -1.10
C LEU A 698 15.89 -1.71 -1.79
N ASN A 699 15.31 -0.80 -1.01
CA ASN A 699 14.79 0.47 -1.51
C ASN A 699 15.76 1.59 -1.11
N GLY A 700 15.92 2.59 -1.98
CA GLY A 700 16.69 3.80 -1.73
C GLY A 700 15.97 5.02 -2.30
N GLN A 701 15.97 6.10 -1.54
CA GLN A 701 15.24 7.34 -1.84
C GLN A 701 16.18 8.53 -1.57
N ILE A 702 16.15 9.54 -2.44
CA ILE A 702 16.75 10.84 -2.18
C ILE A 702 15.85 11.92 -2.76
N ALA A 703 15.61 12.98 -1.98
CA ALA A 703 14.91 14.16 -2.43
C ALA A 703 15.68 15.42 -2.02
N VAL A 704 15.50 16.49 -2.78
CA VAL A 704 15.96 17.83 -2.46
C VAL A 704 14.80 18.79 -2.67
N GLY A 705 14.44 19.57 -1.66
CA GLY A 705 13.23 20.38 -1.68
C GLY A 705 13.28 21.54 -0.71
N ARG A 706 12.48 22.55 -1.00
CA ARG A 706 12.38 23.78 -0.21
C ARG A 706 11.00 24.41 -0.40
N ALA A 707 10.54 25.15 0.61
CA ALA A 707 9.40 26.04 0.52
C ALA A 707 9.83 27.51 0.69
N ASP A 708 9.07 28.46 0.12
CA ASP A 708 9.04 29.81 0.66
C ASP A 708 8.40 29.73 2.05
N THR A 709 9.25 29.82 3.07
CA THR A 709 8.87 29.80 4.47
C THR A 709 8.78 31.21 5.07
N ALA A 710 8.77 32.29 4.26
CA ALA A 710 8.73 33.65 4.79
C ALA A 710 7.50 33.91 5.67
N ASP A 711 6.33 33.35 5.32
CA ASP A 711 5.16 33.41 6.21
C ASP A 711 5.35 32.56 7.48
N VAL A 712 5.88 31.33 7.35
CA VAL A 712 6.20 30.46 8.50
C VAL A 712 7.13 31.16 9.49
N THR A 713 8.20 31.79 9.01
CA THR A 713 9.19 32.52 9.83
C THR A 713 8.56 33.74 10.48
N ARG A 714 7.83 34.57 9.72
CA ARG A 714 7.07 35.72 10.23
C ARG A 714 6.08 35.30 11.33
N GLN A 715 5.32 34.24 11.11
CA GLN A 715 4.38 33.70 12.10
C GLN A 715 5.09 33.12 13.34
N ARG A 716 6.22 32.42 13.17
CA ARG A 716 7.05 31.94 14.30
C ARG A 716 7.64 33.10 15.11
N ALA A 717 8.09 34.17 14.46
CA ALA A 717 8.63 35.36 15.12
C ALA A 717 7.56 36.12 15.91
N ILE A 718 6.35 36.29 15.35
CA ILE A 718 5.18 36.83 16.05
C ILE A 718 4.81 35.96 17.25
N ASN A 719 4.70 34.63 17.06
CA ASN A 719 4.38 33.69 18.14
C ASN A 719 5.46 33.70 19.23
N LYS A 720 6.74 33.95 18.89
CA LYS A 720 7.83 34.10 19.86
C LYS A 720 7.65 35.34 20.75
N VAL A 721 7.26 36.49 20.18
CA VAL A 721 6.94 37.68 20.98
C VAL A 721 5.85 37.37 22.02
N PHE A 722 4.86 36.53 21.66
CA PHE A 722 3.81 36.10 22.59
C PHE A 722 4.32 35.09 23.64
N SER A 723 5.17 34.11 23.28
CA SER A 723 5.74 33.17 24.26
C SER A 723 6.69 33.84 25.24
N ASP A 724 7.51 34.77 24.76
CA ASP A 724 8.49 35.49 25.58
C ASP A 724 7.77 36.43 26.57
N ALA A 725 6.59 36.93 26.19
CA ALA A 725 5.65 37.65 27.07
C ALA A 725 4.74 36.75 27.92
N ARG A 726 4.94 35.42 27.91
CA ARG A 726 4.21 34.40 28.68
C ARG A 726 2.71 34.29 28.35
N ILE A 727 2.27 34.77 27.18
CA ILE A 727 0.90 34.55 26.70
C ILE A 727 0.77 33.08 26.27
N THR A 728 -0.35 32.44 26.62
CA THR A 728 -0.55 31.02 26.29
C THR A 728 -0.77 30.84 24.76
N PRO A 729 -0.38 29.68 24.17
CA PRO A 729 -0.67 29.39 22.77
C PRO A 729 -2.17 29.44 22.41
N VAL A 730 -3.05 29.13 23.36
CA VAL A 730 -4.51 29.20 23.20
C VAL A 730 -4.95 30.62 22.84
N SER A 731 -4.33 31.63 23.47
CA SER A 731 -4.64 33.04 23.27
C SER A 731 -4.03 33.63 21.97
N TYR A 732 -3.23 32.89 21.20
CA TYR A 732 -2.53 33.41 20.01
C TYR A 732 -3.48 33.80 18.87
N SER A 733 -4.60 33.10 18.70
CA SER A 733 -5.66 33.47 17.76
C SER A 733 -6.24 34.84 18.13
N THR A 734 -6.57 35.03 19.40
CA THR A 734 -7.01 36.33 19.95
C THR A 734 -5.93 37.40 19.76
N MET A 735 -4.65 37.10 20.00
CA MET A 735 -3.57 38.07 19.78
C MET A 735 -3.49 38.52 18.31
N ARG A 736 -3.60 37.59 17.36
CA ARG A 736 -3.63 37.90 15.92
C ARG A 736 -4.84 38.77 15.55
N GLN A 737 -6.02 38.49 16.10
CA GLN A 737 -7.21 39.35 15.94
C GLN A 737 -7.01 40.76 16.55
N LEU A 738 -6.31 40.87 17.68
CA LEU A 738 -5.94 42.15 18.30
C LEU A 738 -4.85 42.89 17.49
N MET A 739 -3.97 42.18 16.77
CA MET A 739 -3.08 42.77 15.78
C MET A 739 -3.91 43.37 14.62
N GLN A 740 -4.85 42.61 14.03
CA GLN A 740 -5.71 43.13 12.97
C GLN A 740 -6.51 44.38 13.44
N ASN A 741 -7.10 44.34 14.64
CA ASN A 741 -7.91 45.45 15.18
C ASN A 741 -7.59 45.79 16.65
N GLN A 742 -6.55 46.61 16.86
CA GLN A 742 -6.08 47.05 18.19
C GLN A 742 -7.13 47.87 18.99
N ASN A 743 -8.27 48.26 18.39
CA ASN A 743 -9.36 48.88 19.14
C ASN A 743 -10.16 47.86 19.97
N ARG A 744 -10.18 46.57 19.58
CA ARG A 744 -10.87 45.50 20.32
C ARG A 744 -10.31 45.28 21.74
N ILE A 745 -9.06 45.68 22.00
CA ILE A 745 -8.47 45.68 23.36
C ILE A 745 -9.36 46.44 24.38
N ASN A 746 -10.09 47.48 23.94
CA ASN A 746 -11.01 48.23 24.80
C ASN A 746 -12.34 47.51 25.08
N SER A 747 -12.72 46.54 24.25
CA SER A 747 -13.99 45.80 24.36
C SER A 747 -13.83 44.36 24.86
N LEU A 748 -12.59 43.90 25.09
CA LEU A 748 -12.34 42.62 25.77
C LEU A 748 -13.02 42.61 27.14
N SER A 749 -13.77 41.55 27.41
CA SER A 749 -14.36 41.21 28.70
C SER A 749 -13.28 40.91 29.76
N ASP A 750 -13.69 40.79 31.02
CA ASP A 750 -12.77 40.40 32.09
C ASP A 750 -12.29 38.94 31.93
N ALA A 751 -13.16 38.05 31.45
CA ALA A 751 -12.84 36.65 31.16
C ALA A 751 -11.90 36.50 29.94
N GLU A 752 -12.11 37.27 28.84
CA GLU A 752 -11.14 37.31 27.74
C GLU A 752 -9.75 37.77 28.23
N LEU A 753 -9.69 38.75 29.15
CA LEU A 753 -8.41 39.21 29.70
C LEU A 753 -7.75 38.15 30.62
N ALA A 754 -8.52 37.41 31.40
CA ALA A 754 -8.03 36.29 32.20
C ALA A 754 -7.49 35.16 31.30
N ASN A 755 -8.24 34.74 30.27
CA ASN A 755 -7.82 33.73 29.28
C ASN A 755 -6.57 34.14 28.46
N ILE A 756 -6.18 35.42 28.48
CA ILE A 756 -4.96 35.93 27.83
C ILE A 756 -3.75 35.90 28.76
N PHE A 757 -3.93 36.25 30.04
CA PHE A 757 -2.84 36.43 31.01
C PHE A 757 -2.74 35.34 32.10
N GLY A 758 -3.70 34.41 32.14
CA GLY A 758 -3.96 33.50 33.25
C GLY A 758 -4.67 34.19 34.40
N ASP A 759 -5.54 33.47 35.12
CA ASP A 759 -6.30 33.99 36.27
C ASP A 759 -5.40 34.52 37.39
N ASN A 760 -4.22 33.93 37.55
CA ASN A 760 -3.21 34.29 38.56
C ASN A 760 -2.34 35.52 38.18
N THR A 761 -2.83 36.40 37.29
CA THR A 761 -2.12 37.62 36.88
C THR A 761 -2.18 38.72 37.94
N THR A 762 -1.02 39.28 38.32
CA THR A 762 -0.93 40.38 39.30
C THR A 762 -1.20 41.77 38.70
N LEU A 763 -1.65 41.85 37.43
CA LEU A 763 -1.86 43.09 36.69
C LEU A 763 -3.29 43.60 36.85
N SER A 764 -3.49 44.91 37.05
CA SER A 764 -4.84 45.49 37.00
C SER A 764 -5.42 45.49 35.58
N ARG A 765 -6.74 45.65 35.46
CA ARG A 765 -7.47 45.69 34.17
C ARG A 765 -7.07 46.84 33.22
N SER A 766 -6.35 47.86 33.71
CA SER A 766 -5.69 48.84 32.82
C SER A 766 -4.34 48.31 32.36
N GLU A 767 -3.52 47.83 33.29
CA GLU A 767 -2.17 47.34 33.01
C GLU A 767 -2.17 46.11 32.09
N MET A 768 -3.16 45.21 32.20
CA MET A 768 -3.40 44.14 31.22
C MET A 768 -3.67 44.69 29.80
N ARG A 769 -4.54 45.70 29.68
CA ARG A 769 -4.87 46.32 28.38
C ARG A 769 -3.71 47.15 27.82
N ASP A 770 -2.92 47.80 28.67
CA ASP A 770 -1.75 48.57 28.27
C ASP A 770 -0.54 47.66 27.94
N SER A 771 -0.40 46.53 28.63
CA SER A 771 0.52 45.43 28.29
C SER A 771 0.17 44.85 26.93
N LEU A 772 -1.10 44.50 26.68
CA LEU A 772 -1.58 44.10 25.35
C LEU A 772 -1.27 45.15 24.28
N ARG A 773 -1.43 46.45 24.57
CA ARG A 773 -1.09 47.52 23.62
C ARG A 773 0.40 47.60 23.30
N ALA A 774 1.27 47.29 24.26
CA ALA A 774 2.71 47.20 24.04
C ALA A 774 3.07 45.94 23.23
N LEU A 775 2.58 44.78 23.64
CA LEU A 775 2.84 43.48 23.01
C LEU A 775 2.37 43.43 21.55
N ILE A 776 1.16 43.92 21.28
CA ILE A 776 0.59 44.00 19.92
C ILE A 776 1.32 45.03 19.04
N ARG A 777 2.04 46.01 19.63
CA ARG A 777 2.93 46.90 18.87
C ARG A 777 4.26 46.21 18.57
N GLU A 778 4.82 45.49 19.53
CA GLU A 778 6.08 44.75 19.39
C GLU A 778 5.97 43.60 18.38
N ALA A 779 4.90 42.80 18.45
CA ALA A 779 4.60 41.77 17.45
C ALA A 779 4.41 42.35 16.04
N LYS A 780 3.92 43.59 15.91
CA LYS A 780 3.83 44.30 14.62
C LYS A 780 5.15 44.90 14.14
N GLU A 781 6.02 45.28 15.06
CA GLU A 781 7.39 45.71 14.78
C GLU A 781 8.14 44.51 14.18
N VAL A 782 8.13 43.36 14.87
CA VAL A 782 8.70 42.09 14.40
C VAL A 782 8.05 41.59 13.11
N GLN A 783 6.72 41.71 12.96
CA GLN A 783 6.05 41.38 11.70
C GLN A 783 6.60 42.21 10.53
N ARG A 784 6.68 43.54 10.69
CA ARG A 784 7.18 44.46 9.66
C ARG A 784 8.64 44.16 9.35
N ASP A 785 9.46 43.93 10.38
CA ASP A 785 10.89 43.74 10.21
C ASP A 785 11.19 42.41 9.47
N GLU A 786 10.43 41.32 9.72
CA GLU A 786 10.47 40.09 8.88
C GLU A 786 9.82 40.23 7.49
N GLU A 787 8.97 41.24 7.27
CA GLU A 787 8.44 41.59 5.95
C GLU A 787 9.44 42.43 5.12
N ASP A 788 10.25 43.27 5.77
CA ASP A 788 11.33 44.06 5.17
C ASP A 788 12.61 43.22 4.97
N ASP A 789 12.97 42.29 5.88
CA ASP A 789 14.09 41.31 5.75
C ASP A 789 13.74 40.13 4.80
N ARG A 790 12.92 40.38 3.78
CA ARG A 790 12.61 39.44 2.67
C ARG A 790 13.79 39.35 1.68
N ASP A 791 14.88 38.78 2.15
CA ASP A 791 16.08 38.43 1.37
C ASP A 791 15.74 37.63 0.09
N GLU A 792 16.43 37.92 -1.02
CA GLU A 792 16.27 37.18 -2.28
C GLU A 792 16.62 35.68 -2.12
N ASP A 793 17.46 35.33 -1.13
CA ASP A 793 17.79 33.96 -0.74
C ASP A 793 16.62 33.18 -0.07
N ARG A 794 15.52 33.84 0.33
CA ARG A 794 14.31 33.17 0.86
C ARG A 794 13.33 32.75 -0.24
N VAL A 795 13.42 33.34 -1.43
CA VAL A 795 12.62 33.02 -2.62
C VAL A 795 13.11 31.69 -3.26
N LEU A 796 12.36 31.11 -4.20
CA LEU A 796 12.74 29.94 -5.01
C LEU A 796 14.05 30.16 -5.82
N GLY A 797 15.19 30.01 -5.13
CA GLY A 797 16.54 30.25 -5.63
C GLY A 797 17.42 28.99 -5.74
N LEU A 798 18.60 29.17 -6.34
CA LEU A 798 19.54 28.09 -6.71
C LEU A 798 20.48 27.61 -5.59
N ASN A 799 20.40 28.21 -4.40
CA ASN A 799 21.24 27.85 -3.25
C ASN A 799 20.60 26.70 -2.45
N TRP A 800 21.03 25.46 -2.69
CA TRP A 800 20.64 24.28 -1.89
C TRP A 800 21.78 23.87 -0.95
N GLY A 801 21.48 23.80 0.35
CA GLY A 801 22.39 23.30 1.39
C GLY A 801 22.12 21.85 1.78
N SER A 802 22.95 21.29 2.66
CA SER A 802 22.81 19.92 3.22
C SER A 802 21.49 19.67 3.96
N GLN A 803 20.83 20.73 4.43
CA GLN A 803 19.55 20.66 5.12
C GLN A 803 18.33 20.68 4.17
N ASN A 804 18.51 21.01 2.88
CA ASN A 804 17.42 20.92 1.88
C ASN A 804 17.19 19.50 1.35
N PHE A 805 17.79 18.47 1.96
CA PHE A 805 17.72 17.08 1.48
C PHE A 805 16.91 16.19 2.40
N ALA A 806 16.26 15.19 1.81
CA ALA A 806 15.77 14.00 2.51
C ALA A 806 16.38 12.75 1.86
N ILE A 807 16.68 11.73 2.65
CA ILE A 807 17.26 10.45 2.21
C ILE A 807 16.54 9.33 2.95
N GLY A 808 16.18 8.27 2.24
CA GLY A 808 15.58 7.08 2.82
C GLY A 808 16.26 5.83 2.26
N ALA A 809 16.37 4.77 3.06
CA ALA A 809 16.67 3.45 2.54
C ALA A 809 16.05 2.38 3.43
N SER A 810 15.59 1.29 2.84
CA SER A 810 15.12 0.11 3.57
C SER A 810 15.63 -1.18 2.94
N LEU A 811 15.78 -2.18 3.79
CA LEU A 811 16.30 -3.51 3.47
C LEU A 811 15.31 -4.53 4.04
N ASN A 812 14.75 -5.39 3.18
CA ASN A 812 14.08 -6.63 3.59
C ASN A 812 14.94 -7.81 3.15
N TRP A 813 15.24 -8.76 4.03
CA TRP A 813 16.07 -9.91 3.70
C TRP A 813 15.52 -11.20 4.32
N ASN A 814 15.07 -12.11 3.45
CA ASN A 814 14.52 -13.40 3.86
C ASN A 814 15.55 -14.54 3.73
N ILE A 815 15.87 -15.18 4.85
CA ILE A 815 16.90 -16.22 5.02
C ILE A 815 16.31 -17.48 5.66
N TYR A 816 15.77 -18.40 4.84
CA TYR A 816 15.14 -19.66 5.27
C TYR A 816 13.95 -19.54 6.25
N LYS A 817 14.25 -19.28 7.52
CA LYS A 817 13.34 -19.16 8.67
C LYS A 817 13.45 -17.81 9.39
N THR A 818 14.37 -16.95 8.95
CA THR A 818 14.62 -15.63 9.52
C THR A 818 14.28 -14.56 8.49
N SER A 819 13.53 -13.55 8.88
CA SER A 819 13.35 -12.31 8.13
C SER A 819 14.09 -11.18 8.86
N ILE A 820 14.86 -10.38 8.13
CA ILE A 820 15.58 -9.22 8.66
C ILE A 820 15.12 -8.01 7.87
N ASN A 821 14.39 -7.12 8.53
CA ASN A 821 13.90 -5.88 7.96
C ASN A 821 14.59 -4.71 8.69
N GLY A 822 14.94 -3.63 7.99
CA GLY A 822 15.53 -2.45 8.62
C GLY A 822 15.57 -1.25 7.69
N HIS A 823 15.54 -0.06 8.27
CA HIS A 823 15.38 1.19 7.54
C HIS A 823 16.13 2.35 8.18
N ILE A 824 16.45 3.34 7.35
CA ILE A 824 16.99 4.64 7.73
C ILE A 824 16.21 5.76 7.04
N LYS A 825 15.99 6.86 7.75
CA LYS A 825 15.37 8.09 7.22
C LYS A 825 16.13 9.32 7.71
N TYR A 826 16.39 10.24 6.80
CA TYR A 826 16.94 11.56 7.03
C TYR A 826 16.01 12.57 6.37
N VAL A 827 15.61 13.60 7.09
CA VAL A 827 14.89 14.77 6.57
C VAL A 827 15.56 15.98 7.19
N GLY A 828 16.23 16.82 6.40
CA GLY A 828 16.93 18.01 6.89
C GLY A 828 15.97 19.16 7.27
N GLU A 829 16.46 20.08 8.08
CA GLU A 829 15.70 21.23 8.62
C GLU A 829 15.09 22.13 7.53
N ASP A 830 15.81 22.36 6.44
CA ASP A 830 15.40 23.21 5.32
C ASP A 830 14.66 22.41 4.22
N PHE A 831 14.31 21.12 4.44
CA PHE A 831 13.57 20.28 3.48
C PHE A 831 12.05 20.43 3.61
N TYR A 832 11.39 20.62 2.48
CA TYR A 832 9.93 20.52 2.40
C TYR A 832 9.48 19.81 1.11
N SER A 833 8.36 19.10 1.22
CA SER A 833 7.63 18.48 0.11
C SER A 833 6.16 18.31 0.54
N ALA A 834 5.21 18.79 -0.28
CA ALA A 834 3.80 18.85 0.11
C ALA A 834 3.12 17.48 0.35
N GLY A 835 3.72 16.38 -0.11
CA GLY A 835 3.29 15.00 0.18
C GLY A 835 4.10 14.28 1.26
N SER A 836 5.02 14.97 1.95
CA SER A 836 5.76 14.42 3.09
C SER A 836 4.90 14.48 4.36
N PRO A 837 4.88 13.42 5.19
CA PRO A 837 4.11 13.43 6.44
C PRO A 837 4.77 14.29 7.53
N ASN A 838 6.08 14.50 7.44
CA ASN A 838 6.88 15.27 8.40
C ASN A 838 7.20 16.65 7.81
N GLN A 839 6.17 17.49 7.62
CA GLN A 839 6.37 18.85 7.12
C GLN A 839 7.19 19.67 8.13
N LEU A 840 8.23 20.36 7.65
CA LEU A 840 9.09 21.27 8.43
C LEU A 840 9.74 20.65 9.69
N SER A 841 9.92 19.32 9.72
CA SER A 841 10.50 18.58 10.84
C SER A 841 11.84 17.96 10.45
N ASP A 842 12.92 18.38 11.12
CA ASP A 842 14.28 17.86 10.92
C ASP A 842 14.45 16.48 11.60
N THR A 843 14.14 15.38 10.89
CA THR A 843 14.07 14.04 11.49
C THR A 843 15.23 13.11 11.11
N ARG A 844 15.65 12.26 12.04
CA ARG A 844 16.56 11.11 11.83
C ARG A 844 15.90 9.86 12.39
N GLU A 845 15.63 8.87 11.54
CA GLU A 845 14.99 7.62 11.93
C GLU A 845 15.92 6.44 11.59
N PHE A 846 16.06 5.51 12.51
CA PHE A 846 16.80 4.26 12.31
C PHE A 846 16.01 3.12 12.95
N GLY A 847 15.61 2.13 12.16
CA GLY A 847 14.80 1.01 12.62
C GLY A 847 15.30 -0.35 12.13
N GLY A 848 15.00 -1.39 12.89
CA GLY A 848 15.31 -2.77 12.54
C GLY A 848 14.40 -3.75 13.25
N ARG A 849 13.99 -4.81 12.55
CA ARG A 849 13.20 -5.93 13.07
C ARG A 849 13.75 -7.25 12.54
N ILE A 850 13.98 -8.20 13.44
CA ILE A 850 14.36 -9.57 13.12
C ILE A 850 13.22 -10.47 13.58
N GLU A 851 12.68 -11.27 12.65
CA GLU A 851 11.70 -12.30 12.94
C GLU A 851 12.30 -13.68 12.66
N GLN A 852 12.03 -14.66 13.51
CA GLN A 852 12.56 -16.00 13.39
C GLN A 852 11.53 -17.07 13.77
N ASP A 853 11.22 -17.96 12.82
CA ASP A 853 10.58 -19.26 13.10
C ASP A 853 11.64 -20.20 13.70
N ILE A 854 11.60 -20.37 15.02
CA ILE A 854 12.60 -21.16 15.75
C ILE A 854 12.26 -22.65 15.70
N LEU A 855 10.99 -23.02 15.92
CA LEU A 855 10.56 -24.43 16.10
C LEU A 855 9.26 -24.79 15.35
N GLY A 856 8.79 -23.96 14.43
CA GLY A 856 7.54 -24.15 13.66
C GLY A 856 6.26 -23.89 14.47
N PHE A 857 6.30 -24.17 15.77
CA PHE A 857 5.27 -23.75 16.72
C PHE A 857 5.59 -22.41 17.41
N TRP A 858 6.83 -21.93 17.36
CA TRP A 858 7.26 -20.69 18.01
C TRP A 858 7.94 -19.77 17.00
N ASP A 859 7.33 -18.60 16.80
CA ASP A 859 7.90 -17.47 16.08
C ASP A 859 8.29 -16.38 17.09
N LEU A 860 9.51 -15.84 16.95
CA LEU A 860 10.06 -14.76 17.78
C LEU A 860 10.32 -13.53 16.91
N GLY A 861 9.77 -12.38 17.30
CA GLY A 861 10.12 -11.06 16.75
C GLY A 861 10.92 -10.24 17.76
N ILE A 862 11.95 -9.54 17.30
CA ILE A 862 12.68 -8.51 18.07
C ILE A 862 12.79 -7.28 17.19
N SER A 863 12.41 -6.11 17.70
CA SER A 863 12.54 -4.84 16.98
C SER A 863 13.11 -3.73 17.85
N TYR A 864 13.87 -2.83 17.22
CA TYR A 864 14.33 -1.58 17.80
C TYR A 864 14.20 -0.46 16.78
N GLN A 865 13.72 0.69 17.22
CA GLN A 865 13.62 1.90 16.42
C GLN A 865 14.00 3.12 17.27
N ILE A 866 14.75 4.04 16.68
CA ILE A 866 14.94 5.39 17.21
C ILE A 866 14.50 6.41 16.17
N ASN A 867 13.64 7.34 16.60
CA ASN A 867 13.32 8.57 15.89
C ASN A 867 13.90 9.76 16.67
N VAL A 868 14.52 10.70 15.98
CA VAL A 868 15.05 11.94 16.52
C VAL A 868 14.47 13.09 15.71
N GLU A 869 13.75 13.98 16.37
CA GLU A 869 13.12 15.17 15.78
C GLU A 869 13.91 16.43 16.22
N ASN A 870 14.00 17.43 15.35
CA ASN A 870 14.81 18.66 15.54
C ASN A 870 16.32 18.36 15.71
N ALA A 871 16.88 17.56 14.79
CA ALA A 871 18.19 16.90 14.90
C ALA A 871 19.43 17.69 14.38
N ALA A 872 19.39 19.02 14.25
CA ALA A 872 20.52 19.81 13.70
C ALA A 872 20.85 21.13 14.43
N LYS A 873 20.10 21.52 15.47
CA LYS A 873 20.31 22.82 16.14
C LYS A 873 21.74 22.97 16.66
N GLY A 874 22.39 24.04 16.21
CA GLY A 874 23.79 24.38 16.49
C GLY A 874 24.74 24.28 15.30
N ASN A 875 24.53 23.40 14.32
CA ASN A 875 25.42 23.33 13.14
C ASN A 875 24.77 22.64 11.92
N LYS A 876 24.61 23.37 10.80
CA LYS A 876 23.90 22.92 9.56
C LYS A 876 24.54 21.71 8.82
N THR A 877 25.59 21.13 9.38
CA THR A 877 26.37 20.00 8.85
C THR A 877 26.06 18.66 9.53
N ASN A 878 25.19 18.62 10.54
CA ASN A 878 24.88 17.40 11.29
C ASN A 878 23.99 16.41 10.49
N ILE A 879 24.63 15.54 9.69
CA ILE A 879 23.93 14.52 8.87
C ILE A 879 23.48 13.32 9.71
N PHE A 880 24.32 12.83 10.62
CA PHE A 880 24.09 11.58 11.36
C PHE A 880 23.73 11.76 12.83
N GLY A 881 24.01 12.92 13.41
CA GLY A 881 24.22 13.02 14.85
C GLY A 881 22.93 12.97 15.66
N LEU A 882 22.81 11.91 16.45
CA LEU A 882 21.83 11.78 17.53
C LEU A 882 22.21 12.62 18.77
N GLY A 883 23.29 13.41 18.72
CA GLY A 883 23.70 14.31 19.79
C GLY A 883 23.33 15.76 19.50
N GLU A 884 22.38 16.31 20.26
CA GLU A 884 22.03 17.74 20.26
C GLU A 884 23.27 18.61 20.52
N GLY A 885 23.40 19.71 19.76
CA GLY A 885 24.58 20.59 19.78
C GLY A 885 25.87 20.01 19.16
N THR A 886 25.86 18.77 18.64
CA THR A 886 27.06 18.12 18.09
C THR A 886 27.13 18.13 16.55
N HIS A 887 28.35 17.99 16.02
CA HIS A 887 28.62 18.00 14.56
C HIS A 887 28.65 16.58 13.93
N TRP A 888 28.94 15.55 14.74
CA TRP A 888 29.05 14.14 14.32
C TRP A 888 28.55 13.15 15.40
N GLY A 889 28.01 13.63 16.54
CA GLY A 889 27.90 12.84 17.77
C GLY A 889 26.66 11.96 17.84
N LEU A 890 26.80 10.77 18.42
CA LEU A 890 25.66 9.89 18.78
C LEU A 890 25.03 10.25 20.14
N PHE A 891 25.67 11.14 20.91
CA PHE A 891 25.27 11.56 22.25
C PHE A 891 25.56 13.06 22.41
N PRO A 892 24.72 13.83 23.11
CA PRO A 892 24.97 15.25 23.37
C PRO A 892 26.14 15.45 24.34
N ASP A 893 26.91 16.53 24.18
CA ASP A 893 27.81 17.03 25.23
C ASP A 893 27.03 17.99 26.13
N GLU A 894 26.45 17.43 27.19
CA GLU A 894 25.69 18.16 28.20
C GLU A 894 26.50 19.26 28.92
N ASN A 895 27.83 19.28 28.84
CA ASN A 895 28.67 20.32 29.46
C ASN A 895 29.17 21.37 28.44
N SER A 896 28.71 21.29 27.18
CA SER A 896 29.03 22.29 26.17
C SER A 896 28.23 23.58 26.38
N LYS A 897 28.85 24.73 26.06
CA LYS A 897 28.21 26.06 26.12
C LYS A 897 26.89 26.15 25.35
N TRP A 898 26.74 25.34 24.32
CA TRP A 898 25.54 25.32 23.48
C TRP A 898 24.28 25.07 24.32
N PHE A 899 24.34 24.16 25.31
CA PHE A 899 23.21 23.86 26.20
C PHE A 899 22.79 25.04 27.08
N ASP A 900 23.76 25.89 27.46
CA ASP A 900 23.53 27.09 28.26
C ASP A 900 22.99 28.25 27.42
N GLU A 901 23.46 28.37 26.17
CA GLU A 901 23.05 29.40 25.22
C GLU A 901 21.65 29.15 24.64
N HIS A 902 21.21 27.88 24.56
CA HIS A 902 19.92 27.45 24.00
C HIS A 902 18.99 26.84 25.06
N GLU A 903 19.20 27.16 26.34
CA GLU A 903 18.44 26.58 27.46
C GLU A 903 16.93 26.86 27.37
N LEU A 904 16.55 27.98 26.76
CA LEU A 904 15.17 28.46 26.61
C LEU A 904 14.59 28.33 25.18
N ASP A 905 15.22 27.51 24.33
CA ASP A 905 14.64 27.16 23.02
C ASP A 905 13.40 26.25 23.19
N ASN A 906 12.34 26.49 22.40
CA ASN A 906 11.14 25.64 22.39
C ASN A 906 11.38 24.32 21.61
N ASP A 907 11.88 24.40 20.39
CA ASP A 907 12.07 23.26 19.49
C ASP A 907 13.45 22.60 19.68
N ARG A 908 13.72 22.14 20.91
CA ARG A 908 14.89 21.31 21.26
C ARG A 908 14.80 19.92 20.61
N THR A 909 15.94 19.23 20.49
CA THR A 909 15.99 17.87 19.93
C THR A 909 15.20 16.88 20.80
N LYS A 910 14.25 16.18 20.19
CA LYS A 910 13.36 15.19 20.83
C LYS A 910 13.75 13.79 20.36
N TYR A 911 13.98 12.90 21.31
CA TYR A 911 14.33 11.51 21.10
C TYR A 911 13.14 10.62 21.42
N ILE A 912 12.85 9.64 20.56
CA ILE A 912 11.89 8.57 20.83
C ILE A 912 12.58 7.24 20.49
N GLN A 913 12.77 6.39 21.49
CA GLN A 913 13.28 5.03 21.32
C GLN A 913 12.15 4.03 21.60
N ASN A 914 11.97 3.05 20.72
CA ASN A 914 11.01 1.96 20.87
C ASN A 914 11.74 0.62 20.75
N ALA A 915 11.59 -0.25 21.74
CA ALA A 915 12.22 -1.57 21.82
C ALA A 915 11.18 -2.65 22.10
N GLY A 916 10.94 -3.54 21.13
CA GLY A 916 9.89 -4.55 21.16
C GLY A 916 10.43 -5.98 21.10
N ILE A 917 9.75 -6.89 21.79
CA ILE A 917 9.92 -8.34 21.67
C ILE A 917 8.55 -9.03 21.63
N ASP A 918 8.32 -9.81 20.58
CA ASP A 918 7.06 -10.52 20.30
C ASP A 918 7.31 -12.02 20.26
N ASN A 919 6.40 -12.81 20.85
CA ASN A 919 6.44 -14.26 20.78
C ASN A 919 5.06 -14.78 20.38
N THR A 920 4.98 -15.61 19.34
CA THR A 920 3.75 -16.30 18.93
C THR A 920 3.95 -17.81 19.03
N PHE A 921 3.06 -18.47 19.76
CA PHE A 921 3.07 -19.90 20.06
C PHE A 921 1.83 -20.59 19.49
N LYS A 922 1.99 -21.34 18.40
CA LYS A 922 0.97 -22.18 17.76
C LYS A 922 0.86 -23.51 18.51
N ILE A 923 0.32 -23.47 19.74
CA ILE A 923 0.26 -24.59 20.69
C ILE A 923 -0.34 -25.85 20.05
N ASN A 924 -1.37 -25.68 19.21
CA ASN A 924 -1.87 -26.68 18.28
C ASN A 924 -2.76 -26.00 17.22
N LYS A 925 -3.25 -26.75 16.23
CA LYS A 925 -4.11 -26.22 15.13
C LYS A 925 -5.35 -25.43 15.61
N ASN A 926 -5.80 -25.62 16.85
CA ASN A 926 -6.96 -24.97 17.45
C ASN A 926 -6.60 -23.87 18.47
N VAL A 927 -5.32 -23.71 18.88
CA VAL A 927 -4.92 -22.79 19.96
C VAL A 927 -3.62 -22.08 19.59
N ASP A 928 -3.69 -20.75 19.48
CA ASP A 928 -2.56 -19.86 19.27
C ASP A 928 -2.46 -18.89 20.48
N VAL A 929 -1.26 -18.64 20.98
CA VAL A 929 -0.98 -17.77 22.14
C VAL A 929 0.09 -16.74 21.75
N SER A 930 -0.07 -15.47 22.09
CA SER A 930 0.93 -14.43 21.87
C SER A 930 1.36 -13.76 23.18
N VAL A 931 2.65 -13.42 23.28
CA VAL A 931 3.23 -12.69 24.40
C VAL A 931 4.18 -11.62 23.83
N GLY A 932 3.83 -10.35 24.01
CA GLY A 932 4.60 -9.20 23.54
C GLY A 932 4.99 -8.26 24.68
N TYR A 933 6.10 -7.55 24.51
CA TYR A 933 6.51 -6.44 25.36
C TYR A 933 7.13 -5.35 24.50
N ASN A 934 6.67 -4.11 24.67
CA ASN A 934 7.28 -2.92 24.10
C ASN A 934 7.71 -1.96 25.20
N PHE A 935 8.86 -1.33 25.01
CA PHE A 935 9.38 -0.25 25.83
C PHE A 935 9.60 0.99 24.97
N GLU A 936 8.88 2.05 25.27
CA GLU A 936 9.06 3.37 24.69
C GLU A 936 9.78 4.28 25.70
N TYR A 937 10.82 4.97 25.26
CA TYR A 937 11.51 6.02 26.00
C TYR A 937 11.57 7.29 25.15
N LYS A 938 10.88 8.33 25.61
CA LYS A 938 10.91 9.67 25.02
C LYS A 938 11.73 10.61 25.92
N THR A 939 12.61 11.41 25.33
CA THR A 939 13.27 12.50 26.06
C THR A 939 13.52 13.74 25.20
N GLN A 940 13.34 14.93 25.77
CA GLN A 940 13.56 16.22 25.11
C GLN A 940 13.96 17.25 26.17
N TYR A 941 14.88 18.17 25.89
CA TYR A 941 15.03 19.35 26.76
C TYR A 941 13.85 20.32 26.54
N ARG A 942 13.38 21.02 27.58
CA ARG A 942 12.26 21.96 27.49
C ARG A 942 12.64 23.30 28.12
N PRO A 943 12.10 24.43 27.62
CA PRO A 943 12.42 25.77 28.13
C PRO A 943 11.70 26.11 29.45
N PHE A 944 11.51 25.11 30.33
CA PHE A 944 10.88 25.30 31.62
C PHE A 944 11.90 25.79 32.66
N GLN A 945 11.47 26.74 33.49
CA GLN A 945 12.20 27.24 34.65
C GLN A 945 11.29 27.17 35.87
N LEU A 946 11.80 26.59 36.96
CA LEU A 946 11.15 26.58 38.26
C LEU A 946 11.40 27.93 38.92
N HIS A 947 10.35 28.70 39.21
CA HIS A 947 10.46 29.95 39.95
C HIS A 947 10.05 29.76 41.42
N TYR A 948 10.44 30.70 42.28
CA TYR A 948 9.96 30.76 43.66
C TYR A 948 8.44 30.97 43.67
N ASN A 949 7.72 30.03 44.28
CA ASN A 949 6.30 30.15 44.58
C ASN A 949 6.07 29.93 46.09
N TYR A 950 5.02 30.56 46.62
CA TYR A 950 4.59 30.44 48.02
C TYR A 950 3.06 30.43 48.18
N THR A 951 2.30 30.62 47.09
CA THR A 951 0.85 30.87 47.12
C THR A 951 0.12 29.73 46.42
N LEU A 952 0.23 28.54 46.99
CA LEU A 952 -0.50 27.35 46.55
C LEU A 952 -0.92 26.54 47.76
N GLU A 953 -2.11 25.95 47.64
CA GLU A 953 -2.82 25.15 48.62
C GLU A 953 -2.07 23.87 49.02
N ASP A 954 -1.30 23.31 48.08
CA ASP A 954 -0.39 22.19 48.31
C ASP A 954 1.07 22.63 48.50
N GLY A 955 1.25 23.89 48.93
CA GLY A 955 2.50 24.63 48.86
C GLY A 955 3.73 23.90 49.40
N ILE A 956 4.84 24.08 48.67
CA ILE A 956 6.21 23.59 48.87
C ILE A 956 6.72 23.38 50.32
N TYR A 957 6.15 24.06 51.32
CA TYR A 957 6.40 23.77 52.73
C TYR A 957 5.96 22.36 53.17
N LYS A 958 5.05 21.70 52.42
CA LYS A 958 4.66 20.28 52.53
C LYS A 958 5.72 19.32 51.93
N ASP A 959 6.90 19.79 51.54
CA ASP A 959 8.01 18.94 51.10
C ASP A 959 8.83 18.38 52.26
N ASP A 960 9.30 17.13 52.11
CA ASP A 960 10.01 16.37 53.15
C ASP A 960 11.34 17.04 53.57
N TRP A 961 11.90 17.93 52.74
CA TRP A 961 13.04 18.77 53.09
C TRP A 961 12.71 19.75 54.24
N PHE A 962 11.49 20.27 54.33
CA PHE A 962 11.12 21.24 55.38
C PHE A 962 10.81 20.60 56.74
N ASN A 963 10.75 19.27 56.84
CA ASN A 963 10.50 18.55 58.10
C ASN A 963 11.44 18.98 59.24
N ALA A 964 10.86 19.14 60.43
CA ALA A 964 11.55 19.58 61.64
C ALA A 964 12.73 18.67 62.04
N ARG A 965 13.97 19.15 61.87
CA ARG A 965 15.17 18.37 62.20
C ARG A 965 15.41 18.33 63.71
N LYS A 966 15.65 17.13 64.24
CA LYS A 966 15.78 16.86 65.69
C LYS A 966 16.87 17.70 66.36
N GLY A 967 16.46 18.71 67.14
CA GLY A 967 17.35 19.63 67.84
C GLY A 967 17.67 20.92 67.08
N ARG A 968 16.92 21.25 66.04
CA ARG A 968 16.83 22.59 65.43
C ARG A 968 15.56 23.30 65.87
N ASP A 969 15.52 24.61 65.65
CA ASP A 969 14.33 25.44 65.88
C ASP A 969 13.32 25.28 64.73
N THR A 970 12.03 25.46 65.02
CA THR A 970 10.93 25.31 64.05
C THR A 970 10.13 26.59 63.88
N THR A 971 9.75 26.90 62.65
CA THR A 971 8.85 27.99 62.28
C THR A 971 7.43 27.43 62.05
N MET A 972 6.43 28.20 62.44
CA MET A 972 5.03 27.92 62.17
C MET A 972 4.61 28.60 60.86
N ILE A 973 4.08 27.83 59.93
CA ILE A 973 3.35 28.31 58.75
C ILE A 973 1.86 28.14 59.06
N VAL A 974 1.07 29.12 58.64
CA VAL A 974 -0.39 29.11 58.78
C VAL A 974 -0.92 29.29 57.37
N ASP A 975 -1.57 28.25 56.86
CA ASP A 975 -2.36 28.33 55.65
C ASP A 975 -3.80 28.75 55.99
N VAL A 976 -4.73 28.70 55.03
CA VAL A 976 -6.13 29.07 55.27
C VAL A 976 -6.77 28.18 56.35
N ASP A 977 -6.50 26.87 56.32
CA ASP A 977 -7.15 25.89 57.20
C ASP A 977 -6.22 24.98 58.05
N ASP A 978 -4.90 24.93 57.81
CA ASP A 978 -3.94 24.15 58.63
C ASP A 978 -2.71 24.97 59.12
N THR A 979 -2.02 24.44 60.14
CA THR A 979 -0.84 25.03 60.78
C THR A 979 0.35 24.06 60.82
N SER A 980 1.18 24.12 59.77
CA SER A 980 2.37 23.26 59.62
C SER A 980 3.61 23.79 60.36
N TYR A 981 4.44 22.87 60.88
CA TYR A 981 5.66 23.17 61.64
C TYR A 981 6.92 22.73 60.87
N VAL A 982 7.60 23.69 60.24
CA VAL A 982 8.79 23.46 59.42
C VAL A 982 10.09 23.82 60.16
N ASP A 983 11.21 23.29 59.70
CA ASP A 983 12.54 23.68 60.18
C ASP A 983 12.85 25.16 59.85
N ALA A 984 13.12 25.97 60.88
CA ALA A 984 13.24 27.42 60.74
C ALA A 984 14.49 27.86 59.95
N GLU A 985 15.56 27.07 59.95
CA GLU A 985 16.79 27.36 59.20
C GLU A 985 16.54 27.12 57.71
N ARG A 986 15.95 25.97 57.35
CA ARG A 986 15.58 25.62 55.97
C ARG A 986 14.49 26.52 55.38
N TRP A 987 13.46 26.87 56.15
CA TRP A 987 12.44 27.82 55.69
C TRP A 987 13.03 29.21 55.43
N SER A 988 13.94 29.69 56.28
CA SER A 988 14.64 30.95 56.04
C SER A 988 15.65 30.89 54.88
N GLU A 989 16.17 29.71 54.54
CA GLU A 989 17.01 29.47 53.36
C GLU A 989 16.15 29.57 52.08
N TYR A 990 15.02 28.85 52.01
CA TYR A 990 14.09 28.91 50.88
C TYR A 990 13.52 30.32 50.64
N VAL A 991 13.01 31.00 51.67
CA VAL A 991 12.43 32.35 51.54
C VAL A 991 13.49 33.40 51.13
N ALA A 992 14.78 33.14 51.34
CA ALA A 992 15.84 34.02 50.84
C ALA A 992 15.98 34.00 49.31
N LEU A 993 15.60 32.88 48.66
CA LEU A 993 15.69 32.67 47.21
C LEU A 993 14.59 33.40 46.41
N ALA A 994 13.61 34.02 47.06
CA ALA A 994 12.63 34.93 46.43
C ALA A 994 13.24 36.18 45.74
N LYS A 995 14.57 36.29 45.73
CA LYS A 995 15.37 37.32 45.02
C LYS A 995 16.11 36.78 43.80
N GLU A 996 16.27 35.47 43.71
CA GLU A 996 16.90 34.82 42.56
C GLU A 996 15.87 34.72 41.42
N PRO A 997 16.30 34.78 40.15
CA PRO A 997 15.37 34.78 39.01
C PRO A 997 14.63 33.45 38.84
N PHE A 998 15.19 32.36 39.34
CA PHE A 998 14.67 30.99 39.27
C PHE A 998 15.28 30.17 40.41
N LEU A 999 14.60 29.09 40.81
CA LEU A 999 15.10 28.07 41.74
C LEU A 999 15.89 26.98 41.00
N ALA A 1000 15.36 26.53 39.86
CA ALA A 1000 15.99 25.52 39.03
C ALA A 1000 15.67 25.71 37.54
N THR A 1001 16.60 25.32 36.67
CA THR A 1001 16.47 25.46 35.21
C THR A 1001 17.07 24.28 34.46
N ARG A 1002 17.02 24.35 33.11
CA ARG A 1002 17.49 23.32 32.20
C ARG A 1002 16.75 21.98 32.42
N PHE A 1003 15.44 22.02 32.18
CA PHE A 1003 14.55 20.88 32.29
C PHE A 1003 14.81 19.84 31.19
N GLN A 1004 14.93 18.57 31.58
CA GLN A 1004 14.91 17.45 30.65
C GLN A 1004 13.66 16.61 30.87
N GLU A 1005 12.77 16.60 29.87
CA GLU A 1005 11.62 15.68 29.78
C GLU A 1005 12.13 14.25 29.61
N ARG A 1006 11.63 13.27 30.40
CA ARG A 1006 12.06 11.86 30.35
C ARG A 1006 10.90 10.91 30.63
N LEU A 1007 10.12 10.63 29.61
CA LEU A 1007 8.93 9.77 29.70
C LEU A 1007 9.26 8.32 29.35
N PHE A 1008 8.88 7.40 30.23
CA PHE A 1008 8.99 5.95 30.04
C PHE A 1008 7.61 5.35 29.87
N LYS A 1009 7.44 4.41 28.95
CA LYS A 1009 6.18 3.70 28.75
C LYS A 1009 6.45 2.23 28.43
N HIS A 1010 6.05 1.38 29.36
CA HIS A 1010 6.10 -0.07 29.23
C HIS A 1010 4.73 -0.58 28.81
N THR A 1011 4.66 -1.43 27.78
CA THR A 1011 3.42 -2.08 27.36
C THR A 1011 3.63 -3.59 27.26
N TRP A 1012 2.93 -4.36 28.09
CA TRP A 1012 2.90 -5.82 28.04
C TRP A 1012 1.60 -6.28 27.37
N ASN A 1013 1.70 -7.24 26.46
CA ASN A 1013 0.57 -7.81 25.72
C ASN A 1013 0.54 -9.32 25.90
N LEU A 1014 -0.59 -9.87 26.33
CA LEU A 1014 -0.89 -11.30 26.36
C LEU A 1014 -2.13 -11.56 25.52
N GLY A 1015 -2.05 -12.45 24.54
CA GLY A 1015 -3.18 -12.84 23.68
C GLY A 1015 -3.35 -14.35 23.63
N THR A 1016 -4.59 -14.81 23.47
CA THR A 1016 -4.91 -16.23 23.22
C THR A 1016 -6.13 -16.35 22.31
N SER A 1017 -6.02 -17.18 21.29
CA SER A 1017 -7.05 -17.46 20.28
C SER A 1017 -7.37 -18.96 20.28
N ILE A 1018 -8.64 -19.31 20.47
CA ILE A 1018 -9.12 -20.69 20.61
C ILE A 1018 -10.24 -20.96 19.60
N ARG A 1019 -9.99 -21.86 18.65
CA ARG A 1019 -10.96 -22.33 17.65
C ARG A 1019 -11.69 -23.58 18.19
N ALA A 1020 -12.92 -23.44 18.68
CA ALA A 1020 -13.70 -24.54 19.27
C ALA A 1020 -15.21 -24.41 19.00
N TYR A 1021 -15.91 -25.53 18.78
CA TYR A 1021 -17.38 -25.57 18.63
C TYR A 1021 -17.99 -24.66 17.54
N ASN A 1022 -17.29 -24.49 16.41
CA ASN A 1022 -17.61 -23.52 15.35
C ASN A 1022 -17.50 -22.04 15.78
N SER A 1023 -16.84 -21.77 16.90
CA SER A 1023 -16.54 -20.44 17.40
C SER A 1023 -15.03 -20.19 17.48
N VAL A 1024 -14.65 -18.93 17.35
CA VAL A 1024 -13.29 -18.42 17.63
C VAL A 1024 -13.39 -17.52 18.85
N PHE A 1025 -12.88 -18.00 19.98
CA PHE A 1025 -12.73 -17.20 21.18
C PHE A 1025 -11.39 -16.48 21.11
N LYS A 1026 -11.35 -15.19 21.43
CA LYS A 1026 -10.11 -14.45 21.68
C LYS A 1026 -10.20 -13.83 23.08
N VAL A 1027 -9.12 -13.93 23.83
CA VAL A 1027 -8.94 -13.24 25.11
C VAL A 1027 -7.58 -12.57 25.08
N GLY A 1028 -7.55 -11.28 25.41
CA GLY A 1028 -6.34 -10.49 25.57
C GLY A 1028 -6.25 -9.83 26.95
N GLY A 1029 -5.03 -9.48 27.32
CA GLY A 1029 -4.72 -8.51 28.37
C GLY A 1029 -3.59 -7.62 27.87
N GLN A 1030 -3.81 -6.32 27.90
CA GLN A 1030 -2.81 -5.29 27.68
C GLN A 1030 -2.62 -4.53 28.99
N TRP A 1031 -1.37 -4.34 29.39
CA TRP A 1031 -1.01 -3.51 30.55
C TRP A 1031 -0.03 -2.44 30.08
N THR A 1032 -0.36 -1.17 30.29
CA THR A 1032 0.52 -0.04 30.00
C THR A 1032 0.89 0.63 31.31
N TYR A 1033 2.18 0.78 31.60
CA TYR A 1033 2.67 1.59 32.71
C TYR A 1033 3.52 2.74 32.16
N ARG A 1034 3.09 3.97 32.41
CA ARG A 1034 3.78 5.20 32.03
C ARG A 1034 4.31 5.88 33.29
N THR A 1035 5.58 6.28 33.26
CA THR A 1035 6.18 7.13 34.29
C THR A 1035 6.94 8.30 33.69
N ASP A 1036 6.92 9.43 34.38
CA ASP A 1036 7.79 10.56 34.14
C ASP A 1036 8.99 10.54 35.11
N GLY A 1037 10.20 10.50 34.54
CA GLY A 1037 11.47 10.66 35.27
C GLY A 1037 12.19 11.95 34.90
N SER A 1038 11.45 12.99 34.52
CA SER A 1038 11.97 14.31 34.20
C SER A 1038 12.78 14.91 35.35
N LYS A 1039 13.76 15.75 35.01
CA LYS A 1039 14.65 16.38 35.99
C LYS A 1039 15.15 17.74 35.51
N PHE A 1040 15.38 18.67 36.42
CA PHE A 1040 16.28 19.79 36.16
C PHE A 1040 17.74 19.30 36.17
N HIS A 1041 18.63 20.05 35.52
CA HIS A 1041 20.09 19.84 35.61
C HIS A 1041 20.83 21.04 36.23
N ARG A 1042 20.09 22.09 36.61
CA ARG A 1042 20.60 23.30 37.27
C ARG A 1042 19.71 23.63 38.46
N ASP A 1043 19.96 22.99 39.58
CA ASP A 1043 19.14 22.93 40.80
C ASP A 1043 19.84 23.48 42.07
N SER A 1044 21.16 23.64 42.00
CA SER A 1044 22.10 23.90 43.11
C SER A 1044 21.86 25.11 44.05
N LEU A 1045 20.76 25.84 43.91
CA LEU A 1045 20.41 26.98 44.77
C LEU A 1045 19.86 26.57 46.14
N ILE A 1046 19.31 25.36 46.28
CA ILE A 1046 18.92 24.77 47.57
C ILE A 1046 19.83 23.57 47.86
N LYS A 1047 20.41 23.50 49.06
CA LYS A 1047 21.34 22.43 49.40
C LYS A 1047 20.64 21.22 50.05
N ASP A 1048 20.98 20.03 49.57
CA ASP A 1048 20.49 18.74 50.08
C ASP A 1048 18.95 18.63 50.03
N MET A 1049 18.30 19.34 49.11
CA MET A 1049 16.88 19.19 48.71
C MET A 1049 16.87 18.45 47.38
N ASP A 1050 15.98 17.47 47.23
CA ASP A 1050 15.76 16.84 45.94
C ASP A 1050 14.74 17.65 45.14
N LEU A 1051 14.90 17.68 43.82
CA LEU A 1051 14.00 18.40 42.91
C LEU A 1051 13.48 17.38 41.90
N GLU A 1052 12.60 16.52 42.39
CA GLU A 1052 11.81 15.54 41.62
C GLU A 1052 10.38 16.05 41.37
N ASN A 1053 9.59 15.31 40.60
CA ASN A 1053 8.24 15.71 40.18
C ASN A 1053 7.35 16.17 41.35
N THR A 1054 7.28 15.36 42.40
CA THR A 1054 6.47 15.59 43.61
C THR A 1054 6.84 16.86 44.40
N THR A 1055 8.01 17.44 44.14
CA THR A 1055 8.46 18.70 44.76
C THR A 1055 8.12 19.91 43.88
N TRP A 1056 7.91 19.72 42.58
CA TRP A 1056 7.45 20.79 41.67
C TRP A 1056 5.93 20.83 41.51
N ASP A 1057 5.25 19.69 41.65
CA ASP A 1057 3.80 19.61 41.76
C ASP A 1057 3.33 20.56 42.90
N LYS A 1058 4.01 20.51 44.06
CA LYS A 1058 3.85 21.44 45.22
C LYS A 1058 4.27 22.89 44.98
N LEU A 1059 4.82 23.20 43.80
CA LEU A 1059 5.11 24.56 43.31
C LEU A 1059 4.17 24.97 42.16
N GLY A 1060 3.23 24.11 41.76
CA GLY A 1060 2.23 24.33 40.71
C GLY A 1060 2.74 24.01 39.31
N TYR A 1061 3.78 23.19 39.19
CA TYR A 1061 4.48 22.91 37.94
C TYR A 1061 4.30 21.46 37.48
N TYR A 1062 3.17 21.21 36.83
CA TYR A 1062 2.89 19.92 36.19
C TYR A 1062 3.56 19.83 34.82
N PHE A 1063 4.48 18.88 34.67
CA PHE A 1063 5.16 18.59 33.41
C PHE A 1063 4.82 17.19 32.90
N GLY A 1064 5.03 16.95 31.60
CA GLY A 1064 4.86 15.64 30.93
C GLY A 1064 3.42 15.14 30.78
N GLY A 1065 2.57 15.37 31.78
CA GLY A 1065 1.27 14.71 31.97
C GLY A 1065 1.43 13.44 32.80
N SER A 1066 0.55 13.28 33.80
CA SER A 1066 0.66 12.37 34.94
C SER A 1066 1.04 10.92 34.60
N ASP A 1067 1.84 10.32 35.49
CA ASP A 1067 2.04 8.88 35.57
C ASP A 1067 0.71 8.13 35.57
N TYR A 1068 0.64 6.99 34.89
CA TYR A 1068 -0.55 6.13 34.92
C TYR A 1068 -0.24 4.64 34.73
N PHE A 1069 -1.14 3.82 35.26
CA PHE A 1069 -1.23 2.39 34.97
C PHE A 1069 -2.58 2.07 34.33
N GLU A 1070 -2.55 1.58 33.10
CA GLU A 1070 -3.71 1.21 32.28
C GLU A 1070 -3.77 -0.32 32.10
N GLN A 1071 -4.95 -0.90 32.21
CA GLN A 1071 -5.22 -2.32 32.06
C GLN A 1071 -6.44 -2.53 31.17
N THR A 1072 -6.28 -3.20 30.03
CA THR A 1072 -7.34 -3.36 29.03
C THR A 1072 -7.47 -4.83 28.65
N TYR A 1073 -8.66 -5.42 28.82
CA TYR A 1073 -8.88 -6.87 28.75
C TYR A 1073 -9.83 -7.29 27.62
N PRO A 1074 -9.44 -7.12 26.33
CA PRO A 1074 -10.33 -7.37 25.20
C PRO A 1074 -10.68 -8.87 25.07
N MET A 1075 -11.96 -9.18 25.22
CA MET A 1075 -12.54 -10.52 25.03
C MET A 1075 -13.49 -10.50 23.84
N SER A 1076 -13.49 -11.56 23.04
CA SER A 1076 -14.50 -11.75 22.00
C SER A 1076 -14.78 -13.22 21.69
N VAL A 1077 -15.97 -13.48 21.17
CA VAL A 1077 -16.34 -14.78 20.59
C VAL A 1077 -17.04 -14.55 19.25
N THR A 1078 -16.43 -15.06 18.17
CA THR A 1078 -17.05 -15.11 16.84
C THR A 1078 -17.57 -16.52 16.59
N THR A 1079 -18.89 -16.70 16.62
CA THR A 1079 -19.58 -17.97 16.36
C THR A 1079 -20.12 -17.99 14.94
N THR A 1080 -19.79 -19.04 14.16
CA THR A 1080 -20.20 -19.17 12.76
C THR A 1080 -20.94 -20.49 12.53
N LEU A 1081 -22.26 -20.42 12.43
CA LEU A 1081 -23.17 -21.53 12.15
C LEU A 1081 -23.81 -21.38 10.76
N PRO A 1082 -24.31 -22.46 10.13
CA PRO A 1082 -24.91 -22.41 8.79
C PRO A 1082 -26.16 -21.52 8.62
N ILE A 1083 -26.67 -20.96 9.70
CA ILE A 1083 -27.85 -20.07 9.74
C ILE A 1083 -27.63 -18.81 10.60
N LEU A 1084 -26.42 -18.59 11.13
CA LEU A 1084 -26.15 -17.52 12.09
C LEU A 1084 -24.64 -17.25 12.16
N GLN A 1085 -24.23 -16.01 11.93
CA GLN A 1085 -22.95 -15.48 12.39
C GLN A 1085 -23.23 -14.53 13.56
N ASN A 1086 -22.43 -14.62 14.63
CA ASN A 1086 -22.49 -13.68 15.74
C ASN A 1086 -21.07 -13.41 16.26
N ARG A 1087 -20.73 -12.13 16.47
CA ARG A 1087 -19.52 -11.67 17.14
C ARG A 1087 -19.94 -10.85 18.35
N PHE A 1088 -19.73 -11.40 19.53
CA PHE A 1088 -19.81 -10.65 20.79
C PHE A 1088 -18.41 -10.21 21.21
N SER A 1089 -18.24 -8.96 21.64
CA SER A 1089 -17.04 -8.37 22.23
C SER A 1089 -17.33 -7.79 23.62
N LEU A 1090 -16.37 -7.87 24.53
CA LEU A 1090 -16.38 -7.21 25.83
C LEU A 1090 -14.95 -6.75 26.16
N THR A 1091 -14.76 -5.46 26.37
CA THR A 1091 -13.47 -4.84 26.67
C THR A 1091 -13.63 -3.87 27.85
N PRO A 1092 -13.31 -4.29 29.09
CA PRO A 1092 -13.10 -3.36 30.19
C PRO A 1092 -11.67 -2.78 30.13
N ARG A 1093 -11.58 -1.46 30.33
CA ARG A 1093 -10.37 -0.67 30.58
C ARG A 1093 -10.43 -0.15 32.03
N PHE A 1094 -9.30 -0.22 32.73
CA PHE A 1094 -9.09 0.44 34.02
C PHE A 1094 -7.83 1.29 33.87
N LYS A 1095 -7.84 2.55 34.32
CA LYS A 1095 -6.66 3.42 34.23
C LYS A 1095 -6.57 4.32 35.44
N SER A 1096 -5.57 4.10 36.29
CA SER A 1096 -5.30 4.90 37.48
C SER A 1096 -4.11 5.81 37.23
N TYR A 1097 -4.23 7.09 37.59
CA TYR A 1097 -3.16 8.08 37.56
C TYR A 1097 -2.56 8.27 38.96
N ASN A 1098 -1.35 8.83 39.05
CA ASN A 1098 -0.73 9.20 40.34
C ASN A 1098 -1.05 10.64 40.78
N ARG A 1099 -1.97 11.34 40.09
CA ARG A 1099 -2.33 12.75 40.34
C ARG A 1099 -3.83 12.81 40.57
N ASP A 1100 -4.28 13.63 41.53
CA ASP A 1100 -5.69 13.82 41.92
C ASP A 1100 -6.38 12.49 42.33
N ASP A 1101 -5.57 11.49 42.71
CA ASP A 1101 -5.88 10.04 42.77
C ASP A 1101 -6.80 9.50 41.63
N MET A 1102 -6.76 10.19 40.48
CA MET A 1102 -7.75 10.05 39.42
C MET A 1102 -7.78 8.65 38.83
N SER A 1103 -8.99 8.11 38.62
CA SER A 1103 -9.19 6.80 38.01
C SER A 1103 -10.30 6.82 36.95
N GLU A 1104 -10.00 6.22 35.80
CA GLU A 1104 -10.98 5.92 34.76
C GLU A 1104 -11.36 4.43 34.82
N PHE A 1105 -12.65 4.12 34.78
CA PHE A 1105 -13.14 2.80 34.39
C PHE A 1105 -14.02 2.94 33.16
N GLU A 1106 -13.69 2.20 32.10
CA GLU A 1106 -14.55 2.09 30.91
C GLU A 1106 -14.89 0.62 30.64
N ILE A 1107 -16.12 0.35 30.23
CA ILE A 1107 -16.57 -0.95 29.74
C ILE A 1107 -17.27 -0.80 28.40
N THR A 1108 -16.64 -1.33 27.35
CA THR A 1108 -17.21 -1.40 26.01
C THR A 1108 -17.71 -2.82 25.73
N ILE A 1109 -18.97 -2.93 25.28
CA ILE A 1109 -19.64 -4.17 24.87
C ILE A 1109 -20.11 -3.97 23.44
N GLU A 1110 -19.82 -4.92 22.56
CA GLU A 1110 -20.31 -4.94 21.17
C GLU A 1110 -21.00 -6.28 20.90
N ASP A 1111 -22.11 -6.28 20.18
CA ASP A 1111 -22.68 -7.49 19.58
C ASP A 1111 -23.03 -7.23 18.11
N GLU A 1112 -22.46 -8.04 17.21
CA GLU A 1112 -22.71 -8.03 15.78
C GLU A 1112 -23.32 -9.37 15.38
N PHE A 1113 -24.59 -9.38 15.00
CA PHE A 1113 -25.38 -10.55 14.67
C PHE A 1113 -25.79 -10.49 13.19
N GLU A 1114 -25.61 -11.57 12.43
CA GLU A 1114 -26.16 -11.74 11.07
C GLU A 1114 -26.85 -13.11 10.92
N MET A 1115 -28.12 -13.09 10.53
CA MET A 1115 -28.96 -14.28 10.34
C MET A 1115 -29.58 -14.32 8.93
N PRO A 1116 -29.07 -15.17 8.01
CA PRO A 1116 -29.68 -15.40 6.71
C PRO A 1116 -30.90 -16.33 6.79
N PHE A 1117 -31.99 -15.97 6.10
CA PHE A 1117 -33.21 -16.77 5.98
C PHE A 1117 -33.49 -17.16 4.52
N LYS A 1118 -34.04 -18.37 4.32
CA LYS A 1118 -34.52 -18.89 3.02
C LYS A 1118 -33.48 -18.73 1.89
N ASN A 1119 -32.32 -19.39 2.04
CA ASN A 1119 -31.20 -19.32 1.10
C ASN A 1119 -30.78 -17.86 0.79
N ASN A 1120 -30.58 -17.09 1.86
CA ASN A 1120 -30.20 -15.67 1.86
C ASN A 1120 -31.20 -14.74 1.15
N PHE A 1121 -32.46 -15.13 0.95
CA PHE A 1121 -33.49 -14.22 0.41
C PHE A 1121 -33.75 -13.02 1.34
N PHE A 1122 -33.69 -13.25 2.65
CA PHE A 1122 -33.53 -12.20 3.64
C PHE A 1122 -32.23 -12.42 4.40
N VAL A 1123 -31.59 -11.33 4.83
CA VAL A 1123 -30.55 -11.37 5.87
C VAL A 1123 -30.92 -10.30 6.89
N LEU A 1124 -31.17 -10.72 8.13
CA LEU A 1124 -31.35 -9.83 9.27
C LEU A 1124 -30.00 -9.66 9.94
N GLY A 1125 -29.50 -8.44 10.02
CA GLY A 1125 -28.45 -8.10 10.96
C GLY A 1125 -28.99 -7.28 12.13
N VAL A 1126 -28.30 -7.38 13.26
CA VAL A 1126 -28.52 -6.56 14.45
C VAL A 1126 -27.14 -6.18 14.98
N ASN A 1127 -26.93 -4.91 15.26
CA ASN A 1127 -25.71 -4.41 15.89
C ASN A 1127 -26.07 -3.69 17.19
N ALA A 1128 -25.36 -3.99 18.26
CA ALA A 1128 -25.49 -3.31 19.54
C ALA A 1128 -24.11 -2.88 20.03
N GLY A 1129 -24.01 -1.66 20.55
CA GLY A 1129 -22.84 -1.11 21.22
C GLY A 1129 -23.27 -0.49 22.54
N PHE A 1130 -22.52 -0.75 23.59
CA PHE A 1130 -22.68 -0.10 24.89
C PHE A 1130 -21.29 0.28 25.38
N ARG A 1131 -21.05 1.57 25.58
CA ARG A 1131 -19.90 2.09 26.31
C ARG A 1131 -20.42 2.77 27.56
N TYR A 1132 -19.82 2.44 28.70
CA TYR A 1132 -19.97 3.21 29.92
C TYR A 1132 -18.56 3.56 30.40
N MET A 1133 -18.33 4.84 30.69
CA MET A 1133 -17.11 5.33 31.30
C MET A 1133 -17.46 6.16 32.53
N THR A 1134 -16.68 5.98 33.59
CA THR A 1134 -16.63 6.85 34.77
C THR A 1134 -15.22 7.36 34.93
N THR A 1135 -15.09 8.64 35.29
CA THR A 1135 -13.85 9.29 35.67
C THR A 1135 -14.05 9.85 37.07
N ASP A 1136 -13.35 9.26 38.04
CA ASP A 1136 -13.46 9.59 39.46
C ASP A 1136 -12.15 10.29 39.87
N TRP A 1137 -12.19 11.47 40.51
CA TRP A 1137 -11.00 12.19 41.01
C TRP A 1137 -11.24 12.92 42.35
N GLU A 1138 -10.16 13.31 43.02
CA GLU A 1138 -10.18 14.11 44.27
C GLU A 1138 -9.42 15.44 44.08
N GLU A 1139 -10.07 16.56 44.39
CA GLU A 1139 -9.58 17.94 44.21
C GLU A 1139 -10.10 18.80 45.38
N GLU A 1140 -9.24 19.63 46.00
CA GLU A 1140 -9.57 20.41 47.23
C GLU A 1140 -10.12 19.56 48.42
N ASP A 1141 -9.68 18.30 48.60
CA ASP A 1141 -10.25 17.29 49.54
C ASP A 1141 -11.74 16.93 49.27
N GLU A 1142 -12.34 17.42 48.18
CA GLU A 1142 -13.65 16.99 47.66
C GLU A 1142 -13.49 15.94 46.53
N SER A 1143 -14.47 15.05 46.39
CA SER A 1143 -14.44 13.96 45.40
C SER A 1143 -15.50 14.22 44.31
N TYR A 1144 -15.07 14.10 43.06
CA TYR A 1144 -15.85 14.38 41.86
C TYR A 1144 -15.93 13.13 40.97
N ASP A 1145 -17.10 12.91 40.35
CA ASP A 1145 -17.33 11.91 39.31
C ASP A 1145 -17.90 12.53 38.03
N GLU A 1146 -17.35 12.18 36.87
CA GLU A 1146 -17.94 12.42 35.54
C GLU A 1146 -18.32 11.09 34.90
N THR A 1147 -19.53 11.00 34.34
CA THR A 1147 -20.05 9.78 33.72
C THR A 1147 -20.45 9.96 32.26
N GLU A 1148 -19.89 9.09 31.39
CA GLU A 1148 -20.30 8.96 30.00
C GLU A 1148 -21.05 7.63 29.78
N THR A 1149 -22.22 7.66 29.13
CA THR A 1149 -22.85 6.43 28.62
C THR A 1149 -23.24 6.58 27.16
N ASP A 1150 -22.76 5.68 26.31
CA ASP A 1150 -23.10 5.62 24.89
C ASP A 1150 -23.84 4.31 24.61
N ILE A 1151 -25.10 4.41 24.18
CA ILE A 1151 -25.93 3.25 23.79
C ILE A 1151 -26.23 3.34 22.30
N LEU A 1152 -25.61 2.46 21.53
CA LEU A 1152 -25.77 2.34 20.09
C LEU A 1152 -26.58 1.07 19.78
N GLY A 1153 -27.61 1.18 18.96
CA GLY A 1153 -28.43 0.02 18.59
C GLY A 1153 -28.97 0.14 17.17
N GLY A 1154 -28.75 -0.87 16.35
CA GLY A 1154 -29.19 -0.90 14.95
C GLY A 1154 -29.73 -2.25 14.51
N VAL A 1155 -30.64 -2.22 13.55
CA VAL A 1155 -31.22 -3.38 12.89
C VAL A 1155 -31.21 -3.10 11.39
N ASN A 1156 -30.58 -3.99 10.61
CA ASN A 1156 -30.60 -3.95 9.16
C ASN A 1156 -31.26 -5.20 8.57
N LEU A 1157 -32.07 -5.02 7.54
CA LEU A 1157 -32.76 -6.08 6.81
C LEU A 1157 -32.43 -5.97 5.33
N ARG A 1158 -31.48 -6.80 4.87
CA ARG A 1158 -31.18 -6.99 3.46
C ARG A 1158 -32.24 -7.92 2.84
N VAL A 1159 -32.95 -7.41 1.84
CA VAL A 1159 -33.93 -8.15 1.04
C VAL A 1159 -33.35 -8.40 -0.35
N ASN A 1160 -32.95 -9.64 -0.63
CA ASN A 1160 -32.31 -10.03 -1.89
C ASN A 1160 -33.37 -10.40 -2.93
N HIS A 1161 -33.96 -9.38 -3.57
CA HIS A 1161 -35.02 -9.53 -4.58
C HIS A 1161 -34.61 -10.43 -5.76
N ASN A 1162 -33.35 -10.35 -6.19
CA ASN A 1162 -32.71 -11.32 -7.09
C ASN A 1162 -31.18 -11.24 -6.96
N LYS A 1163 -30.43 -12.05 -7.74
CA LYS A 1163 -28.95 -12.10 -7.72
C LYS A 1163 -28.23 -10.76 -7.97
N ARG A 1164 -28.92 -9.79 -8.58
CA ARG A 1164 -28.40 -8.48 -9.00
C ARG A 1164 -29.06 -7.30 -8.29
N PHE A 1165 -30.14 -7.50 -7.53
CA PHE A 1165 -30.86 -6.40 -6.89
C PHE A 1165 -31.28 -6.76 -5.46
N TYR A 1166 -30.87 -5.92 -4.51
CA TYR A 1166 -31.26 -6.03 -3.12
C TYR A 1166 -31.56 -4.65 -2.50
N THR A 1167 -32.37 -4.64 -1.44
CA THR A 1167 -32.62 -3.42 -0.65
C THR A 1167 -32.27 -3.67 0.80
N GLU A 1168 -31.46 -2.80 1.39
CA GLU A 1168 -31.14 -2.80 2.81
C GLU A 1168 -31.98 -1.75 3.51
N TRP A 1169 -32.90 -2.20 4.35
CA TRP A 1169 -33.67 -1.34 5.25
C TRP A 1169 -32.94 -1.29 6.57
N TYR A 1170 -32.63 -0.10 7.08
CA TYR A 1170 -31.94 0.06 8.36
C TYR A 1170 -32.72 1.01 9.27
N THR A 1171 -32.63 0.75 10.56
CA THR A 1171 -33.08 1.67 11.61
C THR A 1171 -32.22 1.47 12.83
N GLY A 1172 -31.94 2.54 13.56
CA GLY A 1172 -31.17 2.48 14.78
C GLY A 1172 -31.31 3.74 15.62
N THR A 1173 -30.59 3.75 16.73
CA THR A 1173 -30.47 4.89 17.63
C THR A 1173 -29.05 4.97 18.17
N ALA A 1174 -28.63 6.19 18.45
CA ALA A 1174 -27.44 6.50 19.21
C ALA A 1174 -27.85 7.42 20.35
N ILE A 1175 -27.57 7.02 21.58
CA ILE A 1175 -27.94 7.70 22.82
C ILE A 1175 -26.61 8.03 23.52
N TYR A 1176 -26.27 9.32 23.63
CA TYR A 1176 -25.09 9.80 24.33
C TYR A 1176 -25.56 10.54 25.57
N PHE A 1177 -25.58 9.86 26.71
CA PHE A 1177 -25.98 10.40 28.01
C PHE A 1177 -24.76 11.04 28.69
N ARG A 1178 -24.92 12.28 29.17
CA ARG A 1178 -23.87 13.12 29.77
C ARG A 1178 -24.50 14.00 30.86
N PRO A 1179 -24.80 13.44 32.05
CA PRO A 1179 -25.52 14.18 33.09
C PRO A 1179 -24.73 15.40 33.59
N ASP A 1180 -23.40 15.28 33.58
CA ASP A 1180 -22.45 16.26 34.13
C ASP A 1180 -22.09 17.33 33.07
N ASN A 1181 -22.35 17.05 31.79
CA ASN A 1181 -22.14 17.95 30.66
C ASN A 1181 -23.33 17.87 29.68
N LEU A 1182 -24.48 18.40 30.11
CA LEU A 1182 -25.74 18.31 29.36
C LEU A 1182 -25.65 18.89 27.94
N SER A 1183 -24.77 19.87 27.69
CA SER A 1183 -24.48 20.40 26.35
C SER A 1183 -24.04 19.34 25.35
N ASN A 1184 -23.34 18.29 25.82
CA ASN A 1184 -22.87 17.16 25.02
C ASN A 1184 -23.88 15.98 24.97
N GLU A 1185 -25.00 16.07 25.68
CA GLU A 1185 -26.04 15.03 25.65
C GLU A 1185 -26.97 15.16 24.42
N TYR A 1186 -26.97 14.12 23.59
CA TYR A 1186 -27.92 14.02 22.48
C TYR A 1186 -28.34 12.58 22.16
N ASN A 1187 -29.54 12.47 21.60
CA ASN A 1187 -30.11 11.23 21.10
C ASN A 1187 -30.41 11.39 19.61
N ASP A 1188 -29.93 10.49 18.76
CA ASP A 1188 -30.37 10.34 17.37
C ASP A 1188 -31.19 9.07 17.20
N ILE A 1189 -32.26 9.14 16.41
CA ILE A 1189 -33.00 7.98 15.89
C ILE A 1189 -32.97 8.08 14.38
N TYR A 1190 -32.19 7.20 13.76
CA TYR A 1190 -31.99 7.17 12.32
C TYR A 1190 -32.72 5.99 11.68
N LEU A 1191 -33.27 6.20 10.48
CA LEU A 1191 -33.85 5.13 9.67
C LEU A 1191 -33.68 5.42 8.19
N GLY A 1192 -33.60 4.38 7.36
CA GLY A 1192 -33.45 4.55 5.93
C GLY A 1192 -33.58 3.27 5.12
N VAL A 1193 -33.46 3.42 3.81
CA VAL A 1193 -33.41 2.32 2.85
C VAL A 1193 -32.38 2.63 1.77
N ASN A 1194 -31.49 1.67 1.52
CA ASN A 1194 -30.54 1.68 0.41
C ASN A 1194 -30.98 0.62 -0.61
N ALA A 1195 -31.07 0.99 -1.89
CA ALA A 1195 -31.38 0.09 -2.99
C ALA A 1195 -30.11 -0.13 -3.82
N HIS A 1196 -29.60 -1.36 -3.84
CA HIS A 1196 -28.35 -1.73 -4.49
C HIS A 1196 -28.61 -2.58 -5.73
N PHE A 1197 -28.01 -2.19 -6.85
CA PHE A 1197 -28.02 -2.92 -8.10
C PHE A 1197 -26.59 -3.31 -8.50
N VAL A 1198 -26.28 -4.60 -8.40
CA VAL A 1198 -25.04 -5.22 -8.87
C VAL A 1198 -25.25 -5.70 -10.30
N PHE A 1199 -24.36 -5.38 -11.22
CA PHE A 1199 -24.44 -5.81 -12.62
C PHE A 1199 -23.30 -6.79 -12.95
#